data_AF-A0AA36HVJ3-F1
#
_entry.id   AF-A0AA36HVJ3-F1
#
_cell.length_a   1.000
_cell.length_b   1.000
_cell.length_c   1.000
_cell.angle_alpha   90.00
_cell.angle_beta   90.00
_cell.angle_gamma   90.00
#
_symmetry.space_group_name_H-M   'P 1'
#
loop_
_entity.id
_entity.type
_entity.pdbx_description
1 polymer ?
#
loop_
_entity_poly.entity_id
_entity_poly.type
_entity_poly.pdbx_seq_one_letter_code
_entity_poly.pdbx_strand_id
1 'polypeptide(L)'
;EPTALCILESASDRTQVEVTPRQVPSKVVKAEVKKKELWTFETSTFRHFLRDHLCKPEECFDRDWNLCKAQGAKQLSWLELRLFFAAMGKADAEAHAPAWRKTNKAAMKELALFRASDGSPDGVLWYWVSAARKVCVGLYNNLKNEKLIVTFNGAKEAALAAPEEPEKKGFRCKVKGDIIAFTVLPGEMVLAFDKGDGVPGFVPELCPLTAADYEATFGADAVNGYEANLEKVKALIAEKGLDSSDDLAVLKACVETKTRFVDVNFTKEAVMGSGQDCPGVFLCPEQYLRDGQTKCLFKADESGEKVTPEDVGQGVLGDCWLMAAFAALSEWPERVYSMFGLDGNPCYGNEVGGYVIHHTKDGKWRYTVVDDYLIVRGVGPMFARNRKNPAELWVSVLEKAWAKVHGGYKVLQVGRTHNAMTDLTGYPSNIFMFDPEDRESVLLDGHVKTEFWSCGQLGEQLAAWDDKHFAMNLQTEGADQSSFDQKNSSTFGLEEEYKKIGLFPGHAYTLYGVQKVNGTLLCQIRNPWGSGAEWTGDWSDRSKLWESVDEEKRIALLGRKPDNTDGMFWMSLQDVSKHFKGGSVTFIGDSDDLRFIGTAKGQATFAVRFKNTTPGNRVSFMASQPDVRNHGGSYAALQVRLMVKADGGWRLAKSEDLSGQPPATRWRMDRDLGFSTTLAENTEYLVTLVTDAKDKDVVLAVQPSKGSEYAAEAFSVPAEAAFLQRTVESEAVFEVDTSAKVPEDLKQQMWRAV
;
A
#
# COMPACT_ATOMS: atom_id res chain seq x y z
N GLU A 1 -34.60 6.80 27.20
CA GLU A 1 -35.51 5.74 27.67
C GLU A 1 -36.10 5.06 26.45
N PRO A 2 -35.99 3.74 26.26
CA PRO A 2 -36.60 3.09 25.10
C PRO A 2 -38.07 2.84 25.43
N THR A 3 -38.97 3.61 24.84
CA THR A 3 -40.41 3.31 24.86
C THR A 3 -40.63 2.12 23.93
N ALA A 4 -40.84 0.92 24.50
CA ALA A 4 -41.32 -0.22 23.73
C ALA A 4 -42.84 -0.07 23.52
N LEU A 5 -43.28 -0.15 22.27
CA LEU A 5 -44.69 -0.21 21.90
C LEU A 5 -45.13 -1.69 21.95
N CYS A 6 -46.07 -2.03 22.83
CA CYS A 6 -46.74 -3.33 22.79
C CYS A 6 -48.12 -3.17 22.11
N ILE A 7 -48.36 -3.99 21.09
CA ILE A 7 -49.68 -4.17 20.47
C ILE A 7 -50.27 -5.44 21.08
N LEU A 8 -51.43 -5.34 21.73
CA LEU A 8 -52.18 -6.49 22.21
C LEU A 8 -53.39 -6.68 21.30
N GLU A 9 -53.46 -7.83 20.61
CA GLU A 9 -54.66 -8.26 19.89
C GLU A 9 -55.49 -9.18 20.79
N SER A 10 -56.81 -8.96 20.84
CA SER A 10 -57.76 -9.92 21.41
C SER A 10 -57.86 -11.13 20.48
N ALA A 11 -57.76 -12.34 21.03
CA ALA A 11 -57.71 -13.58 20.27
C ALA A 11 -58.99 -13.89 19.45
N SER A 12 -60.06 -13.10 19.59
CA SER A 12 -61.36 -13.38 18.97
C SER A 12 -61.85 -12.34 17.96
N ASP A 13 -61.20 -11.18 17.78
CA ASP A 13 -61.59 -10.22 16.74
C ASP A 13 -60.43 -9.27 16.34
N ARG A 14 -59.94 -9.39 15.10
CA ARG A 14 -58.70 -8.76 14.58
C ARG A 14 -58.91 -7.36 14.00
N THR A 15 -59.61 -6.46 14.68
CA THR A 15 -59.90 -5.13 14.11
C THR A 15 -59.75 -3.92 15.06
N GLN A 16 -59.38 -4.10 16.33
CA GLN A 16 -59.05 -2.98 17.24
C GLN A 16 -57.72 -3.18 17.96
N VAL A 17 -56.85 -2.16 17.89
CA VAL A 17 -55.55 -2.07 18.58
C VAL A 17 -55.60 -0.89 19.55
N GLU A 18 -55.29 -1.12 20.83
CA GLU A 18 -55.14 -0.07 21.84
C GLU A 18 -53.70 -0.09 22.40
N VAL A 19 -53.04 1.07 22.47
CA VAL A 19 -51.63 1.23 22.89
C VAL A 19 -51.57 2.03 24.19
N THR A 20 -50.95 1.49 25.25
CA THR A 20 -50.65 2.23 26.48
C THR A 20 -49.21 1.99 26.98
N PRO A 21 -48.44 3.04 27.33
CA PRO A 21 -47.07 2.91 27.84
C PRO A 21 -47.01 2.66 29.35
N ARG A 22 -46.09 1.79 29.82
CA ARG A 22 -45.85 1.56 31.26
C ARG A 22 -44.34 1.57 31.59
N GLN A 23 -43.96 2.35 32.62
CA GLN A 23 -42.58 2.51 33.12
C GLN A 23 -42.14 1.34 34.03
N VAL A 24 -40.83 1.02 34.00
CA VAL A 24 -40.17 0.02 34.87
C VAL A 24 -39.51 0.70 36.07
N PRO A 25 -39.78 0.31 37.34
CA PRO A 25 -39.02 0.80 38.48
C PRO A 25 -37.76 -0.04 38.78
N SER A 26 -36.70 0.68 39.09
CA SER A 26 -35.36 0.28 39.53
C SER A 26 -35.31 -0.31 40.95
N LYS A 27 -34.52 -1.38 41.17
CA LYS A 27 -33.74 -1.55 42.40
C LYS A 27 -32.59 -2.55 42.27
N VAL A 28 -31.40 -2.06 42.62
CA VAL A 28 -30.11 -2.74 42.72
C VAL A 28 -30.00 -3.43 44.09
N VAL A 29 -29.47 -4.65 44.13
CA VAL A 29 -28.85 -5.23 45.33
C VAL A 29 -27.42 -5.65 44.98
N LYS A 30 -26.44 -5.10 45.72
CA LYS A 30 -25.02 -5.44 45.66
C LYS A 30 -24.72 -6.71 46.46
N ALA A 31 -23.83 -7.57 45.98
CA ALA A 31 -23.08 -8.53 46.80
C ALA A 31 -21.61 -8.61 46.33
N GLU A 32 -20.71 -8.77 47.31
CA GLU A 32 -19.26 -8.61 47.25
C GLU A 32 -18.51 -9.68 46.43
N VAL A 33 -17.38 -9.25 45.85
CA VAL A 33 -16.42 -10.07 45.11
C VAL A 33 -15.50 -10.82 46.08
N LYS A 34 -15.46 -12.15 45.97
CA LYS A 34 -14.32 -12.97 46.42
C LYS A 34 -13.96 -13.99 45.33
N LYS A 35 -12.70 -13.88 44.88
CA LYS A 35 -11.91 -14.79 44.00
C LYS A 35 -12.36 -14.97 42.54
N LYS A 36 -11.35 -14.86 41.65
CA LYS A 36 -11.38 -15.23 40.22
C LYS A 36 -11.82 -16.68 40.06
N GLU A 37 -12.92 -16.91 39.36
CA GLU A 37 -13.22 -18.18 38.70
C GLU A 37 -13.68 -17.91 37.26
N LEU A 38 -13.11 -18.69 36.33
CA LEU A 38 -13.47 -18.70 34.92
C LEU A 38 -14.95 -19.09 34.76
N TRP A 39 -15.68 -18.37 33.91
CA TRP A 39 -17.00 -18.81 33.48
C TRP A 39 -16.83 -19.89 32.41
N THR A 40 -17.01 -21.15 32.80
CA THR A 40 -17.32 -22.26 31.88
C THR A 40 -18.81 -22.20 31.53
N PHE A 41 -19.14 -22.07 30.23
CA PHE A 41 -20.48 -22.35 29.74
C PHE A 41 -20.68 -23.86 29.60
N GLU A 42 -21.72 -24.40 30.24
CA GLU A 42 -22.16 -25.78 30.04
C GLU A 42 -22.79 -25.95 28.66
N THR A 43 -22.13 -26.74 27.80
CA THR A 43 -22.67 -27.26 26.55
C THR A 43 -23.71 -28.36 26.83
N SER A 44 -24.96 -27.99 27.11
CA SER A 44 -26.04 -28.98 27.32
C SER A 44 -27.11 -29.01 26.23
N THR A 45 -27.11 -28.10 25.25
CA THR A 45 -28.15 -28.09 24.20
C THR A 45 -27.85 -28.93 22.95
N PHE A 46 -26.64 -29.49 22.77
CA PHE A 46 -26.33 -30.34 21.61
C PHE A 46 -26.41 -31.85 21.88
N ARG A 47 -26.57 -32.28 23.14
CA ARG A 47 -26.52 -33.70 23.53
C ARG A 47 -27.71 -34.55 23.07
N HIS A 48 -28.80 -33.93 22.61
CA HIS A 48 -30.01 -34.66 22.22
C HIS A 48 -30.22 -34.80 20.70
N PHE A 49 -29.38 -34.22 19.85
CA PHE A 49 -29.72 -34.07 18.43
C PHE A 49 -29.33 -35.25 17.53
N LEU A 50 -28.50 -36.19 17.99
CA LEU A 50 -28.03 -37.31 17.16
C LEU A 50 -28.65 -38.67 17.51
N ARG A 51 -29.68 -38.72 18.36
CA ARG A 51 -30.16 -40.03 18.83
C ARG A 51 -31.20 -40.72 17.94
N ASP A 52 -31.96 -40.01 17.11
CA ASP A 52 -33.02 -40.66 16.34
C ASP A 52 -32.82 -40.55 14.83
N HIS A 53 -32.46 -41.70 14.24
CA HIS A 53 -32.50 -41.96 12.81
C HIS A 53 -33.94 -41.83 12.27
N LEU A 54 -34.06 -41.41 11.00
CA LEU A 54 -35.26 -41.42 10.14
C LEU A 54 -36.01 -40.08 9.96
N CYS A 55 -35.36 -39.05 9.40
CA CYS A 55 -36.09 -38.00 8.67
C CYS A 55 -35.32 -37.52 7.44
N LYS A 56 -36.05 -37.05 6.43
CA LYS A 56 -35.46 -36.52 5.19
C LYS A 56 -34.71 -35.21 5.51
N PRO A 57 -33.54 -34.94 4.89
CA PRO A 57 -32.69 -33.79 5.22
C PRO A 57 -33.39 -32.42 5.19
N GLU A 58 -34.41 -32.30 4.34
CA GLU A 58 -35.22 -31.09 4.15
C GLU A 58 -36.03 -30.72 5.40
N GLU A 59 -36.54 -31.71 6.15
CA GLU A 59 -37.39 -31.50 7.34
C GLU A 59 -36.56 -31.20 8.60
N CYS A 60 -35.31 -31.67 8.66
CA CYS A 60 -34.37 -31.31 9.73
C CYS A 60 -33.96 -29.83 9.63
N PHE A 61 -33.77 -29.33 8.42
CA PHE A 61 -33.33 -27.96 8.16
C PHE A 61 -34.40 -26.92 8.53
N ASP A 62 -35.68 -27.18 8.23
CA ASP A 62 -36.79 -26.28 8.57
C ASP A 62 -37.06 -26.23 10.09
N ARG A 63 -36.78 -27.31 10.81
CA ARG A 63 -36.95 -27.38 12.26
C ARG A 63 -35.82 -26.63 13.00
N ASP A 64 -34.59 -26.73 12.50
CA ASP A 64 -33.43 -25.95 13.00
C ASP A 64 -33.55 -24.46 12.67
N TRP A 65 -34.06 -24.12 11.48
CA TRP A 65 -34.30 -22.74 11.04
C TRP A 65 -35.24 -21.98 11.99
N ASN A 66 -36.29 -22.64 12.48
CA ASN A 66 -37.26 -22.06 13.41
C ASN A 66 -36.74 -21.97 14.86
N LEU A 67 -35.86 -22.89 15.29
CA LEU A 67 -35.23 -22.86 16.61
C LEU A 67 -34.18 -21.75 16.74
N CYS A 68 -33.36 -21.55 15.69
CA CYS A 68 -32.36 -20.47 15.62
C CYS A 68 -33.02 -19.08 15.58
N LYS A 69 -34.18 -18.94 14.92
CA LYS A 69 -34.98 -17.71 14.89
C LYS A 69 -35.49 -17.28 16.27
N ALA A 70 -35.80 -18.25 17.13
CA ALA A 70 -36.26 -17.99 18.50
C ALA A 70 -35.13 -17.56 19.47
N GLN A 71 -33.86 -17.77 19.07
CA GLN A 71 -32.68 -17.47 19.89
C GLN A 71 -31.88 -16.23 19.43
N GLY A 72 -32.41 -15.47 18.46
CA GLY A 72 -31.89 -14.14 18.13
C GLY A 72 -30.57 -14.09 17.33
N ALA A 73 -30.10 -15.21 16.77
CA ALA A 73 -28.93 -15.23 15.89
C ALA A 73 -29.28 -14.66 14.50
N LYS A 74 -28.52 -13.67 14.01
CA LYS A 74 -28.58 -13.21 12.61
C LYS A 74 -27.69 -14.11 11.74
N GLN A 75 -28.30 -14.91 10.86
CA GLN A 75 -27.63 -15.59 9.75
C GLN A 75 -28.49 -15.56 8.48
N LEU A 76 -27.81 -15.56 7.32
CA LEU A 76 -28.37 -15.42 5.97
C LEU A 76 -29.38 -16.53 5.65
N SER A 77 -30.43 -16.16 4.91
CA SER A 77 -31.43 -17.05 4.35
C SER A 77 -30.90 -17.96 3.25
N TRP A 78 -31.55 -19.10 3.07
CA TRP A 78 -31.29 -20.03 1.97
C TRP A 78 -31.37 -19.34 0.60
N LEU A 79 -32.20 -18.31 0.48
CA LEU A 79 -32.33 -17.49 -0.73
C LEU A 79 -31.09 -16.62 -0.97
N GLU A 80 -30.49 -16.06 0.08
CA GLU A 80 -29.23 -15.29 0.00
C GLU A 80 -28.03 -16.18 -0.32
N LEU A 81 -27.98 -17.41 0.21
CA LEU A 81 -27.00 -18.43 -0.19
C LEU A 81 -27.14 -18.80 -1.67
N ARG A 82 -28.37 -18.94 -2.17
CA ARG A 82 -28.65 -19.29 -3.57
C ARG A 82 -28.32 -18.14 -4.54
N LEU A 83 -28.62 -16.90 -4.15
CA LEU A 83 -28.25 -15.68 -4.89
C LEU A 83 -26.72 -15.48 -4.90
N PHE A 84 -26.03 -15.87 -3.84
CA PHE A 84 -24.57 -15.84 -3.74
C PHE A 84 -23.87 -16.90 -4.61
N PHE A 85 -24.41 -18.13 -4.70
CA PHE A 85 -23.93 -19.13 -5.66
C PHE A 85 -24.12 -18.70 -7.12
N ALA A 86 -25.12 -17.88 -7.39
CA ALA A 86 -25.30 -17.24 -8.70
C ALA A 86 -24.28 -16.12 -8.95
N ALA A 87 -23.80 -15.44 -7.89
CA ALA A 87 -22.88 -14.30 -7.97
C ALA A 87 -21.39 -14.70 -8.05
N MET A 88 -20.94 -15.78 -7.41
CA MET A 88 -19.53 -16.24 -7.51
C MET A 88 -19.20 -16.96 -8.82
N GLY A 89 -20.20 -17.41 -9.58
CA GLY A 89 -19.96 -18.29 -10.73
C GLY A 89 -19.40 -19.65 -10.30
N LYS A 90 -19.97 -20.74 -10.78
CA LYS A 90 -19.50 -22.11 -10.49
C LYS A 90 -18.04 -22.36 -10.97
N ALA A 91 -17.50 -21.47 -11.80
CA ALA A 91 -16.20 -21.57 -12.47
C ALA A 91 -15.00 -21.13 -11.59
N ASP A 92 -15.12 -20.08 -10.78
CA ASP A 92 -13.96 -19.54 -10.03
C ASP A 92 -13.53 -20.46 -8.88
N ALA A 93 -14.50 -21.08 -8.20
CA ALA A 93 -14.23 -22.11 -7.21
C ALA A 93 -13.66 -23.42 -7.82
N GLU A 94 -13.81 -23.64 -9.13
CA GLU A 94 -13.24 -24.78 -9.86
C GLU A 94 -11.83 -24.49 -10.39
N ALA A 95 -11.52 -23.23 -10.74
CA ALA A 95 -10.21 -22.81 -11.23
C ALA A 95 -9.11 -22.94 -10.17
N HIS A 96 -9.43 -22.69 -8.90
CA HIS A 96 -8.52 -22.78 -7.76
C HIS A 96 -8.54 -24.14 -7.04
N ALA A 97 -9.27 -25.12 -7.59
CA ALA A 97 -9.28 -26.48 -7.08
C ALA A 97 -7.93 -27.18 -7.29
N PRO A 98 -7.31 -27.79 -6.26
CA PRO A 98 -6.11 -28.60 -6.42
C PRO A 98 -6.31 -29.73 -7.45
N ALA A 99 -5.23 -30.16 -8.10
CA ALA A 99 -5.28 -31.16 -9.19
C ALA A 99 -6.05 -32.44 -8.81
N TRP A 100 -5.91 -32.93 -7.58
CA TRP A 100 -6.61 -34.12 -7.09
C TRP A 100 -8.15 -33.96 -7.06
N ARG A 101 -8.67 -32.75 -6.84
CA ARG A 101 -10.13 -32.46 -6.86
C ARG A 101 -10.68 -32.53 -8.28
N LYS A 102 -9.90 -32.11 -9.29
CA LYS A 102 -10.28 -32.26 -10.69
C LYS A 102 -10.47 -33.75 -11.04
N THR A 103 -9.63 -34.62 -10.47
CA THR A 103 -9.68 -36.08 -10.66
C THR A 103 -10.81 -36.76 -9.89
N ASN A 104 -11.23 -36.23 -8.74
CA ASN A 104 -12.25 -36.86 -7.86
C ASN A 104 -13.65 -36.19 -7.94
N LYS A 105 -13.86 -35.31 -8.93
CA LYS A 105 -15.06 -34.47 -9.10
C LYS A 105 -16.38 -35.25 -9.04
N ALA A 106 -16.43 -36.46 -9.61
CA ALA A 106 -17.63 -37.28 -9.67
C ALA A 106 -18.07 -37.87 -8.31
N ALA A 107 -17.17 -37.90 -7.32
CA ALA A 107 -17.42 -38.49 -6.01
C ALA A 107 -17.78 -37.45 -4.91
N MET A 108 -17.74 -36.16 -5.22
CA MET A 108 -17.98 -35.08 -4.26
C MET A 108 -19.46 -34.66 -4.25
N LYS A 109 -20.08 -34.62 -3.05
CA LYS A 109 -21.54 -34.36 -2.90
C LYS A 109 -21.92 -33.02 -2.26
N GLU A 110 -21.11 -32.39 -1.40
CA GLU A 110 -21.48 -31.14 -0.72
C GLU A 110 -20.28 -30.20 -0.42
N LEU A 111 -20.57 -28.91 -0.25
CA LEU A 111 -19.60 -27.83 0.05
C LEU A 111 -20.13 -26.97 1.21
N ALA A 112 -19.32 -26.72 2.24
CA ALA A 112 -19.63 -25.73 3.28
C ALA A 112 -18.55 -24.64 3.34
N LEU A 113 -18.94 -23.40 3.03
CA LEU A 113 -18.10 -22.20 3.16
C LEU A 113 -18.32 -21.56 4.53
N PHE A 114 -17.25 -21.14 5.19
CA PHE A 114 -17.33 -20.46 6.49
C PHE A 114 -16.77 -19.04 6.36
N ARG A 115 -17.53 -18.02 6.78
CA ARG A 115 -17.08 -16.62 6.81
C ARG A 115 -16.52 -16.25 8.18
N ALA A 116 -15.61 -15.28 8.21
CA ALA A 116 -15.25 -14.57 9.44
C ALA A 116 -16.45 -13.75 9.96
N SER A 117 -16.41 -13.35 11.22
CA SER A 117 -17.51 -12.65 11.90
C SER A 117 -17.87 -11.27 11.31
N ASP A 118 -16.99 -10.71 10.48
CA ASP A 118 -17.17 -9.46 9.72
C ASP A 118 -17.74 -9.66 8.31
N GLY A 119 -17.97 -10.92 7.91
CA GLY A 119 -18.55 -11.25 6.61
C GLY A 119 -17.55 -11.35 5.47
N SER A 120 -16.23 -11.38 5.70
CA SER A 120 -15.25 -11.65 4.64
C SER A 120 -15.17 -13.16 4.28
N PRO A 121 -14.92 -13.51 3.00
CA PRO A 121 -14.85 -14.89 2.54
C PRO A 121 -13.42 -15.47 2.62
N ASP A 122 -12.86 -15.64 3.82
CA ASP A 122 -11.42 -15.96 3.92
C ASP A 122 -11.08 -17.41 4.33
N GLY A 123 -12.06 -18.28 4.65
CA GLY A 123 -11.86 -19.69 5.01
C GLY A 123 -12.74 -20.68 4.24
N VAL A 124 -12.16 -21.67 3.53
CA VAL A 124 -12.91 -22.73 2.82
C VAL A 124 -12.61 -24.10 3.39
N LEU A 125 -13.56 -24.63 4.15
CA LEU A 125 -13.55 -26.02 4.56
C LEU A 125 -14.14 -26.90 3.45
N TRP A 126 -13.40 -27.91 2.99
CA TRP A 126 -13.95 -28.92 2.08
C TRP A 126 -14.31 -30.18 2.89
N TYR A 127 -15.43 -30.82 2.59
CA TYR A 127 -15.66 -32.19 3.05
C TYR A 127 -16.31 -32.98 1.92
N TRP A 128 -16.10 -34.30 1.88
CA TRP A 128 -16.82 -35.13 0.93
C TRP A 128 -17.28 -36.44 1.56
N VAL A 129 -18.36 -36.98 1.02
CA VAL A 129 -18.92 -38.27 1.43
C VAL A 129 -18.85 -39.19 0.22
N SER A 130 -18.08 -40.28 0.31
CA SER A 130 -18.02 -41.26 -0.77
C SER A 130 -19.37 -42.00 -0.92
N ALA A 131 -19.67 -42.48 -2.13
CA ALA A 131 -20.89 -43.24 -2.42
C ALA A 131 -21.05 -44.52 -1.56
N ALA A 132 -19.97 -45.03 -0.97
CA ALA A 132 -19.94 -46.20 -0.10
C ALA A 132 -20.22 -45.89 1.39
N ARG A 133 -20.68 -44.68 1.73
CA ARG A 133 -20.89 -44.21 3.12
C ARG A 133 -19.62 -44.22 4.00
N LYS A 134 -18.43 -44.23 3.39
CA LYS A 134 -17.16 -43.92 4.06
C LYS A 134 -16.93 -42.41 3.94
N VAL A 135 -17.00 -41.69 5.04
CA VAL A 135 -16.90 -40.23 5.05
C VAL A 135 -15.43 -39.84 5.15
N CYS A 136 -14.96 -38.96 4.25
CA CYS A 136 -13.62 -38.42 4.28
C CYS A 136 -13.69 -36.90 4.45
N VAL A 137 -13.10 -36.39 5.54
CA VAL A 137 -13.07 -34.94 5.81
C VAL A 137 -11.71 -34.39 5.41
N GLY A 138 -11.69 -33.48 4.43
CA GLY A 138 -10.47 -32.84 3.92
C GLY A 138 -10.44 -31.36 4.28
N LEU A 139 -9.82 -31.02 5.40
CA LEU A 139 -9.70 -29.65 5.87
C LEU A 139 -8.67 -28.91 5.02
N TYR A 140 -9.02 -27.75 4.46
CA TYR A 140 -8.06 -26.86 3.80
C TYR A 140 -8.18 -25.48 4.45
N ASN A 141 -7.05 -24.82 4.65
CA ASN A 141 -7.05 -23.46 5.14
C ASN A 141 -6.48 -22.52 4.07
N ASN A 142 -7.33 -21.68 3.48
CA ASN A 142 -6.93 -20.63 2.53
C ASN A 142 -6.77 -19.25 3.18
N LEU A 143 -6.91 -19.15 4.50
CA LEU A 143 -6.67 -17.91 5.24
C LEU A 143 -5.20 -17.54 5.09
N LYS A 144 -4.90 -16.24 4.99
CA LYS A 144 -3.51 -15.79 4.93
C LYS A 144 -2.89 -15.70 6.31
N ASN A 145 -3.60 -15.27 7.35
CA ASN A 145 -2.97 -14.85 8.61
C ASN A 145 -3.42 -15.62 9.86
N GLU A 146 -4.23 -16.65 9.67
CA GLU A 146 -4.91 -17.39 10.73
C GLU A 146 -4.75 -18.89 10.52
N LYS A 147 -4.52 -19.62 11.61
CA LYS A 147 -4.69 -21.06 11.64
C LYS A 147 -6.15 -21.40 11.91
N LEU A 148 -6.60 -22.47 11.26
CA LEU A 148 -7.90 -23.05 11.49
C LEU A 148 -7.74 -24.19 12.50
N ILE A 149 -8.38 -24.07 13.66
CA ILE A 149 -8.48 -25.15 14.64
C ILE A 149 -9.82 -25.84 14.44
N VAL A 150 -9.82 -27.08 13.95
CA VAL A 150 -11.04 -27.87 13.74
C VAL A 150 -11.16 -28.93 14.83
N THR A 151 -12.14 -28.76 15.71
CA THR A 151 -12.37 -29.64 16.85
C THR A 151 -13.55 -30.57 16.58
N PHE A 152 -13.31 -31.87 16.54
CA PHE A 152 -14.32 -32.92 16.45
C PHE A 152 -14.68 -33.43 17.85
N ASN A 153 -15.96 -33.34 18.20
CA ASN A 153 -16.48 -33.81 19.49
C ASN A 153 -17.16 -35.18 19.33
N GLY A 154 -16.72 -36.20 20.05
CA GLY A 154 -17.21 -37.58 19.90
C GLY A 154 -16.38 -38.44 18.96
N ALA A 155 -15.20 -37.97 18.54
CA ALA A 155 -14.31 -38.68 17.61
C ALA A 155 -13.36 -39.60 18.37
N LYS A 156 -13.26 -40.87 17.93
CA LYS A 156 -12.27 -41.82 18.43
C LYS A 156 -11.00 -41.72 17.60
N GLU A 157 -9.85 -41.74 18.26
CA GLU A 157 -8.52 -41.69 17.61
C GLU A 157 -8.35 -42.78 16.53
N ALA A 158 -8.94 -43.95 16.72
CA ALA A 158 -8.91 -45.06 15.76
C ALA A 158 -9.63 -44.78 14.42
N ALA A 159 -10.44 -43.72 14.34
CA ALA A 159 -11.13 -43.29 13.12
C ALA A 159 -10.28 -42.34 12.24
N LEU A 160 -9.15 -41.84 12.76
CA LEU A 160 -8.21 -41.02 12.02
C LEU A 160 -7.64 -41.80 10.81
N ALA A 161 -7.61 -41.15 9.66
CA ALA A 161 -6.96 -41.71 8.47
C ALA A 161 -5.44 -41.82 8.74
N ALA A 162 -4.83 -42.95 8.37
CA ALA A 162 -3.37 -43.00 8.28
C ALA A 162 -2.93 -42.16 7.06
N PRO A 163 -1.89 -41.30 7.15
CA PRO A 163 -1.42 -40.56 5.99
C PRO A 163 -1.03 -41.52 4.86
N GLU A 164 -1.49 -41.23 3.64
CA GLU A 164 -1.09 -41.99 2.44
C GLU A 164 0.41 -41.82 2.12
N GLU A 165 1.07 -40.79 2.67
CA GLU A 165 2.49 -40.52 2.46
C GLU A 165 3.27 -40.42 3.80
N PRO A 166 4.20 -41.35 4.08
CA PRO A 166 5.00 -41.35 5.30
C PRO A 166 5.99 -40.18 5.41
N GLU A 167 6.14 -39.36 4.36
CA GLU A 167 7.07 -38.22 4.33
C GLU A 167 6.50 -36.93 4.95
N LYS A 168 5.18 -36.84 5.18
CA LYS A 168 4.57 -35.71 5.90
C LYS A 168 4.70 -35.91 7.41
N LYS A 169 5.89 -35.65 7.95
CA LYS A 169 6.17 -35.60 9.39
C LYS A 169 5.28 -34.56 10.07
N GLY A 170 4.31 -35.03 10.86
CA GLY A 170 3.66 -34.27 11.94
C GLY A 170 2.30 -33.68 11.62
N PHE A 171 1.23 -34.48 11.70
CA PHE A 171 -0.11 -33.90 11.88
C PHE A 171 -0.16 -33.17 13.23
N ARG A 172 -0.59 -31.91 13.21
CA ARG A 172 -0.85 -31.12 14.42
C ARG A 172 -2.22 -31.46 14.99
N CYS A 173 -2.34 -32.70 15.45
CA CYS A 173 -3.54 -33.27 16.04
C CYS A 173 -3.37 -33.35 17.56
N LYS A 174 -4.33 -32.83 18.32
CA LYS A 174 -4.43 -33.04 19.76
C LYS A 174 -5.64 -33.91 20.06
N VAL A 175 -5.40 -35.04 20.72
CA VAL A 175 -6.44 -35.98 21.16
C VAL A 175 -6.57 -35.88 22.67
N LYS A 176 -7.79 -35.68 23.17
CA LYS A 176 -8.10 -35.70 24.61
C LYS A 176 -9.46 -36.36 24.86
N GLY A 177 -9.43 -37.66 25.16
CA GLY A 177 -10.66 -38.46 25.25
C GLY A 177 -11.34 -38.56 23.88
N ASP A 178 -12.62 -38.24 23.81
CA ASP A 178 -13.40 -38.24 22.56
C ASP A 178 -13.32 -36.90 21.79
N ILE A 179 -12.37 -36.03 22.13
CA ILE A 179 -12.15 -34.75 21.45
C ILE A 179 -10.87 -34.84 20.62
N ILE A 180 -10.99 -34.55 19.33
CA ILE A 180 -9.86 -34.49 18.38
C ILE A 180 -9.81 -33.09 17.79
N ALA A 181 -8.73 -32.35 18.00
CA ALA A 181 -8.53 -31.03 17.42
C ALA A 181 -7.38 -31.04 16.41
N PHE A 182 -7.66 -30.58 15.19
CA PHE A 182 -6.67 -30.36 14.15
C PHE A 182 -6.31 -28.90 14.06
N THR A 183 -5.02 -28.60 14.05
CA THR A 183 -4.53 -27.28 13.62
C THR A 183 -4.14 -27.37 12.15
N VAL A 184 -4.81 -26.58 11.31
CA VAL A 184 -4.57 -26.48 9.87
C VAL A 184 -4.03 -25.08 9.58
N LEU A 185 -2.78 -24.97 9.17
CA LEU A 185 -2.17 -23.67 8.84
C LEU A 185 -2.53 -23.20 7.42
N PRO A 186 -2.34 -21.90 7.11
CA PRO A 186 -2.48 -21.40 5.76
C PRO A 186 -1.79 -22.26 4.69
N GLY A 187 -2.54 -22.61 3.65
CA GLY A 187 -2.09 -23.46 2.55
C GLY A 187 -2.01 -24.96 2.88
N GLU A 188 -2.20 -25.37 4.14
CA GLU A 188 -2.20 -26.78 4.51
C GLU A 188 -3.54 -27.45 4.19
N MET A 189 -3.46 -28.75 3.86
CA MET A 189 -4.59 -29.65 3.73
C MET A 189 -4.41 -30.84 4.68
N VAL A 190 -5.44 -31.14 5.47
CA VAL A 190 -5.46 -32.25 6.43
C VAL A 190 -6.62 -33.19 6.13
N LEU A 191 -6.33 -34.47 5.91
CA LEU A 191 -7.34 -35.53 5.82
C LEU A 191 -7.58 -36.10 7.22
N ALA A 192 -8.78 -35.91 7.75
CA ALA A 192 -9.06 -36.18 9.16
C ALA A 192 -9.67 -37.58 9.42
N PHE A 193 -10.46 -38.16 8.51
CA PHE A 193 -11.18 -39.42 8.76
C PHE A 193 -11.28 -40.29 7.49
N ASP A 194 -11.19 -41.61 7.64
CA ASP A 194 -11.29 -42.59 6.53
C ASP A 194 -12.10 -43.87 6.89
N LYS A 195 -12.51 -44.04 8.15
CA LYS A 195 -13.16 -45.30 8.61
C LYS A 195 -14.57 -45.13 9.14
N GLY A 196 -15.53 -45.62 8.35
CA GLY A 196 -16.67 -46.50 8.73
C GLY A 196 -17.74 -46.03 9.72
N ASP A 197 -17.37 -45.31 10.77
CA ASP A 197 -18.29 -44.79 11.78
C ASP A 197 -18.57 -43.32 11.45
N GLY A 198 -19.82 -42.87 11.55
CA GLY A 198 -20.24 -41.54 11.12
C GLY A 198 -19.36 -40.41 11.68
N VAL A 199 -19.17 -39.34 10.89
CA VAL A 199 -18.34 -38.20 11.31
C VAL A 199 -19.01 -37.46 12.46
N PRO A 200 -18.32 -37.29 13.61
CA PRO A 200 -18.83 -36.47 14.70
C PRO A 200 -18.90 -35.00 14.28
N GLY A 201 -19.85 -34.25 14.85
CA GLY A 201 -19.92 -32.81 14.62
C GLY A 201 -18.59 -32.13 14.97
N PHE A 202 -18.22 -31.12 14.17
CA PHE A 202 -16.98 -30.37 14.37
C PHE A 202 -17.23 -28.88 14.53
N VAL A 203 -16.30 -28.21 15.20
CA VAL A 203 -16.30 -26.77 15.45
C VAL A 203 -15.01 -26.20 14.88
N PRO A 204 -15.07 -25.36 13.83
CA PRO A 204 -13.93 -24.58 13.38
C PRO A 204 -13.76 -23.33 14.25
N GLU A 205 -12.53 -23.03 14.62
CA GLU A 205 -12.12 -21.82 15.32
C GLU A 205 -10.96 -21.16 14.58
N LEU A 206 -11.06 -19.86 14.33
CA LEU A 206 -10.01 -19.07 13.71
C LEU A 206 -9.10 -18.52 14.80
N CYS A 207 -7.80 -18.73 14.65
CA CYS A 207 -6.80 -18.27 15.60
C CYS A 207 -5.66 -17.58 14.86
N PRO A 208 -5.09 -16.48 15.39
CA PRO A 208 -3.85 -15.93 14.88
C PRO A 208 -2.73 -16.98 14.90
N LEU A 209 -1.85 -16.92 13.90
CA LEU A 209 -0.63 -17.71 13.88
C LEU A 209 0.34 -17.26 14.98
N THR A 210 0.97 -18.23 15.65
CA THR A 210 2.03 -17.99 16.64
C THR A 210 3.42 -18.21 16.02
N ALA A 211 4.49 -17.72 16.67
CA ALA A 211 5.86 -17.98 16.24
C ALA A 211 6.17 -19.49 16.08
N ALA A 212 5.68 -20.32 17.00
CA ALA A 212 5.82 -21.77 16.93
C ALA A 212 5.06 -22.40 15.74
N ASP A 213 3.92 -21.80 15.32
CA ASP A 213 3.21 -22.28 14.13
C ASP A 213 4.05 -22.05 12.87
N TYR A 214 4.78 -20.94 12.79
CA TYR A 214 5.70 -20.64 11.70
C TYR A 214 6.95 -21.51 11.69
N GLU A 215 7.59 -21.72 12.85
CA GLU A 215 8.71 -22.67 12.98
C GLU A 215 8.32 -24.06 12.48
N ALA A 216 7.10 -24.49 12.78
CA ALA A 216 6.56 -25.76 12.28
C ALA A 216 6.18 -25.73 10.79
N THR A 217 5.93 -24.55 10.20
CA THR A 217 5.61 -24.41 8.76
C THR A 217 6.87 -24.44 7.90
N PHE A 218 7.88 -23.67 8.31
CA PHE A 218 9.07 -23.40 7.51
C PHE A 218 10.30 -24.20 7.97
N GLY A 219 10.19 -24.89 9.12
CA GLY A 219 11.28 -25.61 9.75
C GLY A 219 12.15 -24.70 10.62
N ALA A 220 12.67 -25.24 11.74
CA ALA A 220 13.54 -24.51 12.65
C ALA A 220 14.81 -23.98 11.94
N ASP A 221 15.34 -24.72 10.97
CA ASP A 221 16.54 -24.31 10.20
C ASP A 221 16.29 -23.08 9.32
N ALA A 222 15.07 -22.90 8.79
CA ALA A 222 14.72 -21.69 8.05
C ALA A 222 14.63 -20.48 8.99
N VAL A 223 14.01 -20.65 10.16
CA VAL A 223 13.93 -19.60 11.18
C VAL A 223 15.31 -19.24 11.75
N ASN A 224 16.20 -20.22 11.90
CA ASN A 224 17.58 -20.02 12.37
C ASN A 224 18.54 -19.54 11.27
N GLY A 225 18.16 -19.66 10.00
CA GLY A 225 19.01 -19.29 8.87
C GLY A 225 19.36 -17.80 8.82
N TYR A 226 18.47 -16.93 9.32
CA TYR A 226 18.74 -15.49 9.44
C TYR A 226 19.92 -15.23 10.38
N GLU A 227 19.86 -15.72 11.63
CA GLU A 227 20.90 -15.49 12.64
C GLU A 227 22.26 -16.04 12.19
N ALA A 228 22.26 -17.24 11.58
CA ALA A 228 23.48 -17.84 11.08
C ALA A 228 24.12 -17.03 9.94
N ASN A 229 23.32 -16.40 9.07
CA ASN A 229 23.85 -15.53 8.01
C ASN A 229 24.26 -14.16 8.56
N LEU A 230 23.54 -13.62 9.54
CA LEU A 230 23.89 -12.38 10.22
C LEU A 230 25.28 -12.48 10.86
N GLU A 231 25.56 -13.58 11.58
CA GLU A 231 26.88 -13.80 12.19
C GLU A 231 27.99 -13.96 11.15
N LYS A 232 27.71 -14.56 9.97
CA LYS A 232 28.68 -14.61 8.86
C LYS A 232 29.02 -13.22 8.34
N VAL A 233 28.03 -12.33 8.19
CA VAL A 233 28.26 -10.95 7.73
C VAL A 233 29.05 -10.16 8.78
N LYS A 234 28.72 -10.28 10.06
CA LYS A 234 29.50 -9.65 11.15
C LYS A 234 30.95 -10.15 11.17
N ALA A 235 31.17 -11.45 10.98
CA ALA A 235 32.51 -12.03 10.87
C ALA A 235 33.26 -11.48 9.66
N LEU A 236 32.60 -11.35 8.50
CA LEU A 236 33.18 -10.78 7.28
C LEU A 236 33.58 -9.30 7.46
N ILE A 237 32.73 -8.50 8.13
CA ILE A 237 33.02 -7.11 8.48
C ILE A 237 34.29 -7.04 9.35
N ALA A 238 34.37 -7.88 10.38
CA ALA A 238 35.53 -7.92 11.28
C ALA A 238 36.80 -8.40 10.56
N GLU A 239 36.71 -9.42 9.72
CA GLU A 239 37.83 -9.98 8.95
C GLU A 239 38.42 -8.94 7.97
N LYS A 240 37.55 -8.21 7.25
CA LYS A 240 37.95 -7.22 6.25
C LYS A 240 38.18 -5.81 6.84
N GLY A 241 37.90 -5.59 8.13
CA GLY A 241 38.03 -4.29 8.79
C GLY A 241 37.11 -3.21 8.19
N LEU A 242 35.90 -3.60 7.78
CA LEU A 242 34.93 -2.70 7.17
C LEU A 242 34.22 -1.83 8.23
N ASP A 243 33.85 -0.61 7.84
CA ASP A 243 32.90 0.17 8.61
C ASP A 243 31.51 -0.47 8.50
N SER A 244 30.97 -0.96 9.61
CA SER A 244 29.66 -1.61 9.63
C SER A 244 28.52 -0.64 9.29
N SER A 245 28.73 0.67 9.34
CA SER A 245 27.73 1.68 8.96
C SER A 245 27.70 1.96 7.45
N ASP A 246 28.71 1.53 6.68
CA ASP A 246 28.73 1.62 5.22
C ASP A 246 28.15 0.34 4.61
N ASP A 247 26.83 0.29 4.52
CA ASP A 247 26.12 -0.89 3.98
C ASP A 247 26.56 -1.25 2.55
N LEU A 248 26.99 -0.26 1.74
CA LEU A 248 27.41 -0.48 0.37
C LEU A 248 28.78 -1.17 0.31
N ALA A 249 29.71 -0.78 1.18
CA ALA A 249 31.00 -1.47 1.33
C ALA A 249 30.81 -2.91 1.83
N VAL A 250 29.89 -3.11 2.79
CA VAL A 250 29.54 -4.46 3.29
C VAL A 250 28.93 -5.31 2.18
N LEU A 251 27.98 -4.78 1.39
CA LEU A 251 27.39 -5.50 0.27
C LEU A 251 28.43 -5.86 -0.79
N LYS A 252 29.32 -4.93 -1.16
CA LYS A 252 30.43 -5.20 -2.08
C LYS A 252 31.28 -6.39 -1.62
N ALA A 253 31.62 -6.42 -0.33
CA ALA A 253 32.36 -7.55 0.24
C ALA A 253 31.57 -8.87 0.24
N CYS A 254 30.26 -8.83 0.50
CA CYS A 254 29.38 -10.00 0.39
C CYS A 254 29.33 -10.56 -1.04
N VAL A 255 29.22 -9.69 -2.06
CA VAL A 255 29.27 -10.07 -3.47
C VAL A 255 30.61 -10.74 -3.82
N GLU A 256 31.74 -10.15 -3.39
CA GLU A 256 33.08 -10.70 -3.63
C GLU A 256 33.26 -12.12 -3.04
N THR A 257 32.77 -12.34 -1.82
CA THR A 257 32.93 -13.61 -1.11
C THR A 257 31.78 -14.59 -1.35
N LYS A 258 30.76 -14.20 -2.11
CA LYS A 258 29.50 -14.93 -2.29
C LYS A 258 28.82 -15.25 -0.95
N THR A 259 29.00 -14.38 0.03
CA THR A 259 28.34 -14.48 1.33
C THR A 259 26.97 -13.84 1.23
N ARG A 260 25.92 -14.55 1.68
CA ARG A 260 24.56 -13.98 1.71
C ARG A 260 24.56 -12.68 2.52
N PHE A 261 24.12 -11.60 1.90
CA PHE A 261 24.00 -10.31 2.57
C PHE A 261 22.87 -10.36 3.60
N VAL A 262 23.15 -9.80 4.77
CA VAL A 262 22.21 -9.55 5.86
C VAL A 262 22.52 -8.16 6.39
N ASP A 263 21.49 -7.34 6.46
CA ASP A 263 21.58 -5.96 6.88
C ASP A 263 21.78 -5.88 8.40
N VAL A 264 23.01 -5.58 8.80
CA VAL A 264 23.40 -5.47 10.22
C VAL A 264 22.81 -4.22 10.89
N ASN A 265 22.35 -3.24 10.11
CA ASN A 265 21.82 -1.97 10.58
C ASN A 265 20.28 -1.91 10.55
N PHE A 266 19.62 -2.89 9.93
CA PHE A 266 18.17 -3.01 9.87
C PHE A 266 17.71 -4.45 10.15
N THR A 267 18.02 -4.90 11.36
CA THR A 267 17.79 -6.29 11.81
C THR A 267 16.32 -6.57 12.15
N LYS A 268 16.00 -7.85 12.38
CA LYS A 268 14.69 -8.31 12.84
C LYS A 268 14.14 -7.54 14.05
N GLU A 269 15.01 -7.11 14.97
CA GLU A 269 14.66 -6.37 16.19
C GLU A 269 14.40 -4.87 15.92
N ALA A 270 15.01 -4.33 14.86
CA ALA A 270 14.92 -2.92 14.49
C ALA A 270 13.89 -2.64 13.38
N VAL A 271 13.50 -3.67 12.61
CA VAL A 271 12.72 -3.54 11.37
C VAL A 271 11.37 -2.84 11.54
N MET A 272 10.74 -2.97 12.71
CA MET A 272 9.48 -2.31 13.05
C MET A 272 9.65 -0.92 13.70
N GLY A 273 10.89 -0.53 14.00
CA GLY A 273 11.23 0.64 14.82
C GLY A 273 11.42 0.29 16.29
N SER A 274 12.11 1.18 17.02
CA SER A 274 12.58 0.94 18.39
C SER A 274 11.48 0.46 19.35
N GLY A 275 11.71 -0.68 20.00
CA GLY A 275 10.84 -1.21 21.06
C GLY A 275 9.56 -1.90 20.56
N GLN A 276 9.49 -2.28 19.28
CA GLN A 276 8.38 -3.02 18.71
C GLN A 276 8.82 -4.43 18.30
N ASP A 277 8.05 -5.43 18.70
CA ASP A 277 8.29 -6.80 18.23
C ASP A 277 7.90 -6.96 16.76
N CYS A 278 8.67 -7.78 16.04
CA CYS A 278 8.34 -8.16 14.67
C CYS A 278 7.02 -8.96 14.63
N PRO A 279 5.99 -8.53 13.88
CA PRO A 279 4.66 -9.16 13.90
C PRO A 279 4.57 -10.48 13.09
N GLY A 280 5.69 -10.94 12.53
CA GLY A 280 5.80 -12.14 11.72
C GLY A 280 7.18 -12.79 11.84
N VAL A 281 7.51 -13.65 10.87
CA VAL A 281 8.84 -14.27 10.81
C VAL A 281 9.66 -13.62 9.72
N PHE A 282 10.93 -13.39 10.00
CA PHE A 282 11.85 -12.77 9.05
C PHE A 282 12.45 -13.84 8.15
N LEU A 283 11.96 -13.92 6.91
CA LEU A 283 12.30 -14.98 5.96
C LEU A 283 12.74 -14.39 4.63
N CYS A 284 13.71 -15.02 3.99
CA CYS A 284 14.11 -14.68 2.63
C CYS A 284 13.29 -15.46 1.59
N PRO A 285 13.30 -15.06 0.29
CA PRO A 285 12.45 -15.65 -0.74
C PRO A 285 12.61 -17.16 -0.88
N GLU A 286 13.83 -17.67 -0.74
CA GLU A 286 14.12 -19.11 -0.82
C GLU A 286 13.41 -19.94 0.28
N GLN A 287 12.95 -19.29 1.36
CA GLN A 287 12.34 -19.95 2.51
C GLN A 287 10.82 -19.96 2.48
N TYR A 288 10.18 -19.01 1.78
CA TYR A 288 8.72 -18.90 1.72
C TYR A 288 8.12 -19.15 0.32
N LEU A 289 8.93 -19.10 -0.74
CA LEU A 289 8.47 -19.43 -2.09
C LEU A 289 8.28 -20.95 -2.25
N ARG A 290 7.33 -21.35 -3.09
CA ARG A 290 7.02 -22.76 -3.36
C ARG A 290 8.00 -23.36 -4.37
N ASP A 291 8.12 -24.68 -4.36
CA ASP A 291 8.96 -25.45 -5.29
C ASP A 291 8.72 -25.03 -6.76
N GLY A 292 9.82 -24.73 -7.46
CA GLY A 292 9.80 -24.29 -8.86
C GLY A 292 9.68 -22.78 -9.08
N GLN A 293 9.41 -21.98 -8.03
CA GLN A 293 9.49 -20.52 -8.11
C GLN A 293 10.93 -20.05 -7.87
N THR A 294 11.42 -19.15 -8.70
CA THR A 294 12.72 -18.49 -8.52
C THR A 294 12.50 -17.02 -8.29
N LYS A 295 13.17 -16.46 -7.28
CA LYS A 295 13.09 -15.02 -7.00
C LYS A 295 13.64 -14.20 -8.16
N CYS A 296 13.08 -13.02 -8.34
CA CYS A 296 13.55 -12.02 -9.29
C CYS A 296 13.21 -10.64 -8.76
N LEU A 297 14.02 -9.65 -9.12
CA LEU A 297 13.71 -8.26 -8.78
C LEU A 297 12.52 -7.76 -9.62
N PHE A 298 12.63 -7.96 -10.94
CA PHE A 298 11.61 -7.65 -11.94
C PHE A 298 11.28 -8.91 -12.73
N LYS A 299 10.00 -9.17 -12.97
CA LYS A 299 9.55 -10.31 -13.78
C LYS A 299 8.88 -9.82 -15.05
N ALA A 300 9.28 -10.38 -16.18
CA ALA A 300 8.55 -10.16 -17.42
C ALA A 300 7.17 -10.84 -17.37
N ASP A 301 6.13 -10.09 -17.70
CA ASP A 301 4.80 -10.61 -17.95
C ASP A 301 4.69 -11.20 -19.39
N GLU A 302 3.49 -11.59 -19.79
CA GLU A 302 3.21 -12.11 -21.15
C GLU A 302 3.34 -11.04 -22.25
N SER A 303 3.29 -9.76 -21.90
CA SER A 303 3.40 -8.62 -22.81
C SER A 303 4.85 -8.15 -22.99
N GLY A 304 5.77 -8.59 -22.12
CA GLY A 304 7.18 -8.21 -22.10
C GLY A 304 7.49 -7.02 -21.18
N GLU A 305 6.47 -6.45 -20.52
CA GLU A 305 6.62 -5.39 -19.53
C GLU A 305 7.11 -6.00 -18.21
N LYS A 306 8.13 -5.40 -17.57
CA LYS A 306 8.79 -5.97 -16.37
C LYS A 306 8.43 -5.29 -15.04
N VAL A 307 7.69 -4.19 -15.07
CA VAL A 307 7.16 -3.47 -13.91
C VAL A 307 5.84 -2.87 -14.35
N THR A 308 4.78 -3.09 -13.57
CA THR A 308 3.47 -2.50 -13.82
C THR A 308 2.83 -2.01 -12.52
N PRO A 309 1.88 -1.08 -12.57
CA PRO A 309 1.10 -0.69 -11.39
C PRO A 309 0.32 -1.84 -10.75
N GLU A 310 0.01 -2.89 -11.51
CA GLU A 310 -0.70 -4.07 -11.02
C GLU A 310 0.14 -4.95 -10.09
N ASP A 311 1.45 -4.75 -10.12
CA ASP A 311 2.37 -5.38 -9.19
C ASP A 311 2.11 -4.86 -7.78
N VAL A 312 1.75 -3.58 -7.61
CA VAL A 312 1.71 -2.94 -6.30
C VAL A 312 0.57 -3.50 -5.44
N GLY A 313 0.93 -4.23 -4.39
CA GLY A 313 -0.01 -4.68 -3.36
C GLY A 313 0.41 -4.21 -1.98
N GLN A 314 -0.36 -3.32 -1.35
CA GLN A 314 -0.04 -2.63 -0.09
C GLN A 314 0.24 -3.56 1.11
N GLY A 315 -0.40 -4.73 1.18
CA GLY A 315 -0.34 -5.53 2.39
C GLY A 315 -1.21 -4.93 3.50
N VAL A 316 -0.67 -4.81 4.72
CA VAL A 316 -1.45 -4.44 5.93
C VAL A 316 -0.83 -3.31 6.77
N LEU A 317 0.11 -2.52 6.23
CA LEU A 317 0.83 -1.51 7.01
C LEU A 317 0.02 -0.22 7.21
N GLY A 318 -0.78 0.18 6.22
CA GLY A 318 -1.48 1.47 6.21
C GLY A 318 -0.70 2.59 5.50
N ASP A 319 0.19 2.26 4.57
CA ASP A 319 1.08 3.16 3.84
C ASP A 319 0.59 3.45 2.41
N CYS A 320 -0.73 3.57 2.21
CA CYS A 320 -1.33 3.76 0.89
C CYS A 320 -0.75 4.96 0.11
N TRP A 321 -0.32 6.00 0.83
CA TRP A 321 0.34 7.18 0.26
C TRP A 321 1.64 6.83 -0.48
N LEU A 322 2.39 5.85 0.02
CA LEU A 322 3.62 5.35 -0.59
C LEU A 322 3.30 4.41 -1.75
N MET A 323 2.33 3.53 -1.58
CA MET A 323 1.88 2.61 -2.63
C MET A 323 1.32 3.34 -3.85
N ALA A 324 0.59 4.44 -3.65
CA ALA A 324 0.15 5.31 -4.73
C ALA A 324 1.34 5.92 -5.48
N ALA A 325 2.39 6.34 -4.76
CA ALA A 325 3.62 6.81 -5.40
C ALA A 325 4.29 5.71 -6.24
N PHE A 326 4.40 4.49 -5.70
CA PHE A 326 4.95 3.35 -6.44
C PHE A 326 4.14 3.04 -7.70
N ALA A 327 2.81 2.99 -7.57
CA ALA A 327 1.89 2.75 -8.69
C ALA A 327 2.05 3.83 -9.77
N ALA A 328 2.02 5.12 -9.38
CA ALA A 328 2.18 6.24 -10.29
C ALA A 328 3.54 6.26 -11.02
N LEU A 329 4.61 5.80 -10.35
CA LEU A 329 5.93 5.67 -10.96
C LEU A 329 6.02 4.47 -11.88
N SER A 330 5.37 3.35 -11.53
CA SER A 330 5.37 2.12 -12.33
C SER A 330 4.54 2.19 -13.61
N GLU A 331 3.70 3.22 -13.80
CA GLU A 331 3.10 3.53 -15.11
C GLU A 331 4.18 3.79 -16.19
N TRP A 332 5.37 4.15 -15.73
CA TRP A 332 6.56 4.43 -16.54
C TRP A 332 7.71 3.58 -16.00
N PRO A 333 7.83 2.29 -16.41
CA PRO A 333 8.70 1.30 -15.80
C PRO A 333 10.16 1.76 -15.63
N GLU A 334 10.66 2.60 -16.54
CA GLU A 334 12.00 3.18 -16.48
C GLU A 334 12.26 4.00 -15.23
N ARG A 335 11.23 4.64 -14.67
CA ARG A 335 11.33 5.40 -13.42
C ARG A 335 11.63 4.48 -12.26
N VAL A 336 10.98 3.33 -12.20
CA VAL A 336 11.25 2.31 -11.18
C VAL A 336 12.63 1.68 -11.41
N TYR A 337 12.97 1.27 -12.64
CA TYR A 337 14.29 0.69 -12.91
C TYR A 337 15.45 1.61 -12.51
N SER A 338 15.31 2.92 -12.74
CA SER A 338 16.34 3.90 -12.41
C SER A 338 16.62 4.03 -10.91
N MET A 339 15.70 3.56 -10.05
CA MET A 339 15.85 3.56 -8.59
C MET A 339 16.67 2.38 -8.09
N PHE A 340 16.93 1.35 -8.91
CA PHE A 340 17.62 0.15 -8.44
C PHE A 340 19.03 0.05 -9.00
N GLY A 341 19.89 -0.57 -8.19
CA GLY A 341 21.21 -0.99 -8.58
C GLY A 341 22.32 0.02 -8.32
N LEU A 342 23.48 -0.30 -8.89
CA LEU A 342 24.72 0.46 -8.76
C LEU A 342 25.44 0.44 -10.10
N ASP A 343 26.06 1.55 -10.48
CA ASP A 343 26.92 1.66 -11.68
C ASP A 343 26.24 1.14 -12.97
N GLY A 344 24.95 1.41 -13.13
CA GLY A 344 24.16 0.98 -14.30
C GLY A 344 23.71 -0.49 -14.29
N ASN A 345 24.00 -1.26 -13.24
CA ASN A 345 23.46 -2.60 -13.05
C ASN A 345 22.27 -2.59 -12.07
N PRO A 346 21.01 -2.64 -12.54
CA PRO A 346 19.82 -2.59 -11.69
C PRO A 346 19.68 -3.79 -10.74
N CYS A 347 20.44 -4.87 -10.98
CA CYS A 347 20.38 -6.11 -10.20
C CYS A 347 21.63 -6.33 -9.34
N TYR A 348 22.46 -5.31 -9.13
CA TYR A 348 23.69 -5.42 -8.34
C TYR A 348 23.42 -5.91 -6.91
N GLY A 349 24.02 -7.05 -6.53
CA GLY A 349 23.91 -7.65 -5.20
C GLY A 349 22.79 -8.67 -5.04
N ASN A 350 21.86 -8.75 -6.01
CA ASN A 350 20.67 -9.61 -5.91
C ASN A 350 21.05 -11.10 -5.74
N GLU A 351 22.18 -11.53 -6.31
CA GLU A 351 22.70 -12.90 -6.24
C GLU A 351 23.11 -13.32 -4.82
N VAL A 352 23.47 -12.35 -3.96
CA VAL A 352 23.71 -12.59 -2.53
C VAL A 352 22.55 -12.14 -1.66
N GLY A 353 21.43 -11.73 -2.26
CA GLY A 353 20.22 -11.28 -1.56
C GLY A 353 20.32 -9.87 -0.97
N GLY A 354 21.22 -9.04 -1.48
CA GLY A 354 21.27 -7.60 -1.19
C GLY A 354 20.75 -6.78 -2.37
N TYR A 355 20.19 -5.61 -2.08
CA TYR A 355 19.57 -4.74 -3.08
C TYR A 355 19.98 -3.30 -2.79
N VAL A 356 20.36 -2.57 -3.84
CA VAL A 356 20.73 -1.16 -3.76
C VAL A 356 19.60 -0.32 -4.33
N ILE A 357 19.13 0.66 -3.57
CA ILE A 357 18.11 1.62 -3.98
C ILE A 357 18.75 3.01 -4.02
N HIS A 358 18.67 3.66 -5.17
CA HIS A 358 19.06 5.04 -5.39
C HIS A 358 17.83 5.94 -5.28
N HIS A 359 17.84 6.84 -4.29
CA HIS A 359 16.74 7.77 -4.04
C HIS A 359 17.29 9.02 -3.35
N THR A 360 16.44 10.02 -3.17
CA THR A 360 16.76 11.20 -2.37
C THR A 360 16.18 11.09 -0.96
N LYS A 361 16.87 11.72 -0.01
CA LYS A 361 16.38 11.95 1.34
C LYS A 361 16.88 13.29 1.83
N ASP A 362 15.99 14.11 2.38
CA ASP A 362 16.30 15.47 2.84
C ASP A 362 16.95 16.31 1.72
N GLY A 363 16.52 16.06 0.48
CA GLY A 363 17.05 16.71 -0.71
C GLY A 363 18.41 16.21 -1.20
N LYS A 364 19.03 15.18 -0.61
CA LYS A 364 20.34 14.64 -1.02
C LYS A 364 20.19 13.27 -1.66
N TRP A 365 20.90 12.98 -2.77
CA TRP A 365 20.92 11.64 -3.35
C TRP A 365 21.72 10.70 -2.45
N ARG A 366 21.26 9.45 -2.36
CA ARG A 366 21.96 8.42 -1.62
C ARG A 366 21.61 7.03 -2.11
N TYR A 367 22.51 6.09 -1.79
CA TYR A 367 22.24 4.67 -1.87
C TYR A 367 21.76 4.15 -0.52
N THR A 368 20.62 3.48 -0.52
CA THR A 368 20.14 2.68 0.61
C THR A 368 20.25 1.22 0.21
N VAL A 369 20.94 0.44 1.04
CA VAL A 369 21.11 -0.99 0.82
C VAL A 369 20.23 -1.76 1.80
N VAL A 370 19.53 -2.78 1.32
CA VAL A 370 18.71 -3.68 2.14
C VAL A 370 18.88 -5.13 1.69
N ASP A 371 18.69 -6.09 2.60
CA ASP A 371 18.56 -7.50 2.25
C ASP A 371 17.10 -7.87 1.88
N ASP A 372 16.89 -9.07 1.33
CA ASP A 372 15.56 -9.63 1.02
C ASP A 372 14.92 -10.46 2.15
N TYR A 373 15.37 -10.36 3.39
CA TYR A 373 14.57 -10.88 4.51
C TYR A 373 13.34 -10.00 4.70
N LEU A 374 12.15 -10.57 4.54
CA LEU A 374 10.88 -9.87 4.66
C LEU A 374 10.12 -10.39 5.88
N ILE A 375 9.25 -9.54 6.44
CA ILE A 375 8.32 -9.98 7.49
C ILE A 375 7.23 -10.80 6.82
N VAL A 376 7.31 -12.12 6.95
CA VAL A 376 6.38 -13.08 6.37
C VAL A 376 5.33 -13.46 7.40
N ARG A 377 4.08 -13.42 6.97
CA ARG A 377 2.92 -13.87 7.74
C ARG A 377 2.08 -14.76 6.83
N GLY A 378 1.84 -16.00 7.25
CA GLY A 378 1.18 -17.02 6.43
C GLY A 378 1.99 -17.47 5.22
N VAL A 379 1.45 -17.23 4.01
CA VAL A 379 1.97 -17.73 2.73
C VAL A 379 2.83 -16.71 1.97
N GLY A 380 3.16 -15.56 2.56
CA GLY A 380 3.99 -14.55 1.90
C GLY A 380 4.28 -13.30 2.74
N PRO A 381 4.95 -12.29 2.14
CA PRO A 381 5.29 -11.04 2.81
C PRO A 381 4.04 -10.34 3.36
N MET A 382 4.12 -9.76 4.56
CA MET A 382 2.98 -9.14 5.27
C MET A 382 2.63 -7.75 4.71
N PHE A 383 3.65 -6.95 4.41
CA PHE A 383 3.53 -5.58 3.91
C PHE A 383 3.52 -5.53 2.38
N ALA A 384 4.08 -4.48 1.77
CA ALA A 384 4.03 -4.29 0.34
C ALA A 384 4.68 -5.47 -0.39
N ARG A 385 4.05 -5.92 -1.47
CA ARG A 385 4.44 -7.11 -2.24
C ARG A 385 3.88 -7.06 -3.63
N ASN A 386 4.48 -7.83 -4.54
CA ASN A 386 3.83 -8.09 -5.81
C ASN A 386 2.49 -8.82 -5.57
N ARG A 387 1.40 -8.27 -6.13
CA ARG A 387 0.05 -8.78 -5.95
C ARG A 387 -0.16 -10.17 -6.53
N LYS A 388 0.36 -10.42 -7.73
CA LYS A 388 0.12 -11.63 -8.53
C LYS A 388 1.17 -12.69 -8.28
N ASN A 389 2.42 -12.28 -8.06
CA ASN A 389 3.55 -13.19 -7.99
C ASN A 389 4.51 -12.85 -6.84
N PRO A 390 4.48 -13.59 -5.72
CA PRO A 390 5.33 -13.31 -4.55
C PRO A 390 6.83 -13.49 -4.79
N ALA A 391 7.25 -14.03 -5.95
CA ALA A 391 8.64 -14.16 -6.33
C ALA A 391 9.25 -12.88 -6.94
N GLU A 392 8.41 -11.89 -7.27
CA GLU A 392 8.85 -10.58 -7.74
C GLU A 392 8.92 -9.59 -6.60
N LEU A 393 10.10 -8.98 -6.42
CA LEU A 393 10.48 -8.38 -5.14
C LEU A 393 10.56 -6.84 -5.15
N TRP A 394 10.51 -6.18 -6.31
CA TRP A 394 10.77 -4.73 -6.38
C TRP A 394 9.89 -3.92 -5.41
N VAL A 395 8.60 -4.26 -5.30
CA VAL A 395 7.66 -3.59 -4.39
C VAL A 395 8.09 -3.74 -2.93
N SER A 396 8.38 -4.98 -2.49
CA SER A 396 8.76 -5.27 -1.11
C SER A 396 10.12 -4.68 -0.74
N VAL A 397 11.08 -4.75 -1.66
CA VAL A 397 12.44 -4.23 -1.46
C VAL A 397 12.42 -2.70 -1.39
N LEU A 398 11.64 -2.03 -2.24
CA LEU A 398 11.55 -0.57 -2.22
C LEU A 398 10.87 -0.06 -0.95
N GLU A 399 9.76 -0.69 -0.52
CA GLU A 399 9.11 -0.38 0.75
C GLU A 399 10.05 -0.61 1.94
N LYS A 400 10.84 -1.71 1.92
CA LYS A 400 11.82 -1.99 2.98
C LYS A 400 12.93 -0.95 3.05
N ALA A 401 13.49 -0.54 1.90
CA ALA A 401 14.47 0.54 1.84
C ALA A 401 13.90 1.83 2.42
N TRP A 402 12.63 2.11 2.11
CA TRP A 402 11.92 3.26 2.66
C TRP A 402 11.72 3.18 4.17
N ALA A 403 11.33 2.00 4.67
CA ALA A 403 11.22 1.73 6.10
C ALA A 403 12.56 1.95 6.81
N LYS A 404 13.66 1.45 6.25
CA LYS A 404 15.02 1.63 6.79
C LYS A 404 15.39 3.11 6.90
N VAL A 405 15.22 3.89 5.83
CA VAL A 405 15.52 5.33 5.79
C VAL A 405 14.73 6.11 6.85
N HIS A 406 13.51 5.66 7.16
CA HIS A 406 12.63 6.28 8.14
C HIS A 406 12.73 5.69 9.55
N GLY A 407 13.54 4.66 9.77
CA GLY A 407 13.77 4.04 11.08
C GLY A 407 12.78 2.93 11.47
N GLY A 408 12.02 2.38 10.53
CA GLY A 408 11.16 1.21 10.70
C GLY A 408 9.83 1.29 9.96
N TYR A 409 9.22 0.14 9.68
CA TYR A 409 7.94 0.07 8.94
C TYR A 409 6.82 0.86 9.62
N LYS A 410 6.76 0.86 10.95
CA LYS A 410 5.69 1.55 11.71
C LYS A 410 5.63 3.05 11.43
N VAL A 411 6.74 3.67 11.04
CA VAL A 411 6.77 5.11 10.72
C VAL A 411 6.05 5.41 9.39
N LEU A 412 5.85 4.41 8.54
CA LEU A 412 5.26 4.59 7.21
C LEU A 412 3.73 4.64 7.20
N GLN A 413 3.03 4.36 8.31
CA GLN A 413 1.57 4.26 8.36
C GLN A 413 0.82 5.58 8.06
N VAL A 414 1.50 6.72 8.08
CA VAL A 414 0.91 8.01 7.71
C VAL A 414 1.95 8.83 6.98
N GLY A 415 1.57 9.34 5.81
CA GLY A 415 2.42 10.24 5.04
C GLY A 415 1.65 10.95 3.95
N ARG A 416 2.39 11.67 3.10
CA ARG A 416 1.85 12.43 1.98
C ARG A 416 2.51 11.98 0.70
N THR A 417 1.72 11.61 -0.30
CA THR A 417 2.21 11.02 -1.56
C THR A 417 3.26 11.90 -2.25
N HIS A 418 3.07 13.23 -2.29
CA HIS A 418 4.07 14.14 -2.87
C HIS A 418 5.45 14.07 -2.20
N ASN A 419 5.52 13.79 -0.90
CA ASN A 419 6.80 13.62 -0.21
C ASN A 419 7.51 12.35 -0.66
N ALA A 420 6.76 11.23 -0.82
CA ALA A 420 7.31 10.02 -1.40
C ALA A 420 7.76 10.25 -2.85
N MET A 421 6.94 10.92 -3.66
CA MET A 421 7.30 11.24 -5.04
C MET A 421 8.58 12.05 -5.13
N THR A 422 8.70 13.10 -4.31
CA THR A 422 9.90 13.94 -4.23
C THR A 422 11.12 13.12 -3.82
N ASP A 423 10.98 12.27 -2.81
CA ASP A 423 12.11 11.47 -2.32
C ASP A 423 12.55 10.40 -3.32
N LEU A 424 11.60 9.68 -3.93
CA LEU A 424 11.88 8.60 -4.87
C LEU A 424 12.44 9.10 -6.21
N THR A 425 12.12 10.33 -6.61
CA THR A 425 12.47 10.86 -7.94
C THR A 425 13.50 11.97 -7.91
N GLY A 426 13.62 12.68 -6.79
CA GLY A 426 14.42 13.90 -6.67
C GLY A 426 13.80 15.14 -7.32
N TYR A 427 12.61 15.04 -7.92
CA TYR A 427 11.92 16.15 -8.59
C TYR A 427 10.92 16.85 -7.68
N PRO A 428 10.65 18.16 -7.89
CA PRO A 428 9.65 18.88 -7.11
C PRO A 428 8.24 18.36 -7.38
N SER A 429 7.47 18.21 -6.29
CA SER A 429 6.04 17.94 -6.32
C SER A 429 5.22 19.15 -5.86
N ASN A 430 4.20 19.51 -6.64
CA ASN A 430 3.24 20.55 -6.29
C ASN A 430 1.89 19.93 -5.92
N ILE A 431 1.17 20.59 -5.02
CA ILE A 431 -0.11 20.14 -4.49
C ILE A 431 -1.21 21.06 -5.02
N PHE A 432 -2.36 20.50 -5.37
CA PHE A 432 -3.59 21.26 -5.59
C PHE A 432 -4.67 20.73 -4.66
N MET A 433 -5.56 21.60 -4.19
CA MET A 433 -6.62 21.27 -3.26
C MET A 433 -7.93 21.90 -3.73
N PHE A 434 -9.01 21.14 -3.71
CA PHE A 434 -10.34 21.68 -3.94
C PHE A 434 -10.80 22.42 -2.68
N ASP A 435 -11.40 23.60 -2.84
CA ASP A 435 -11.93 24.35 -1.72
C ASP A 435 -13.14 23.60 -1.12
N PRO A 436 -13.15 23.29 0.18
CA PRO A 436 -14.25 22.57 0.80
C PRO A 436 -15.59 23.31 0.76
N GLU A 437 -15.58 24.65 0.70
CA GLU A 437 -16.77 25.50 0.65
C GLU A 437 -17.25 25.75 -0.79
N ASP A 438 -16.33 25.82 -1.75
CA ASP A 438 -16.61 25.99 -3.18
C ASP A 438 -15.79 25.00 -4.02
N ARG A 439 -16.37 23.83 -4.31
CA ARG A 439 -15.70 22.75 -5.03
C ARG A 439 -15.34 23.09 -6.48
N GLU A 440 -15.84 24.20 -7.04
CA GLU A 440 -15.42 24.70 -8.35
C GLU A 440 -14.14 25.57 -8.28
N SER A 441 -13.73 25.93 -7.06
CA SER A 441 -12.52 26.69 -6.76
C SER A 441 -11.39 25.78 -6.30
N VAL A 442 -10.20 26.01 -6.85
CA VAL A 442 -8.99 25.22 -6.61
C VAL A 442 -7.88 26.10 -6.06
N LEU A 443 -7.27 25.63 -4.99
CA LEU A 443 -6.06 26.16 -4.37
C LEU A 443 -4.85 25.39 -4.89
N LEU A 444 -4.01 26.04 -5.71
CA LEU A 444 -2.71 25.49 -6.09
C LEU A 444 -1.64 25.97 -5.09
N ASP A 445 -0.90 25.03 -4.50
CA ASP A 445 0.15 25.31 -3.52
C ASP A 445 1.31 26.07 -4.18
N GLY A 446 1.20 27.40 -4.16
CA GLY A 446 2.09 28.32 -4.86
C GLY A 446 1.42 29.60 -5.35
N HIS A 447 0.09 29.62 -5.48
CA HIS A 447 -0.67 30.80 -5.93
C HIS A 447 -1.45 31.45 -4.78
N VAL A 448 -1.79 32.73 -4.94
CA VAL A 448 -2.39 33.58 -3.89
C VAL A 448 -3.74 32.99 -3.45
N LYS A 449 -4.06 33.06 -2.15
CA LYS A 449 -5.45 32.89 -1.63
C LYS A 449 -6.47 33.85 -2.28
N THR A 450 -6.04 34.72 -3.18
CA THR A 450 -6.86 35.65 -3.94
C THR A 450 -6.99 35.26 -5.42
N GLU A 451 -6.32 34.19 -5.87
CA GLU A 451 -6.39 33.66 -7.24
C GLU A 451 -6.74 32.17 -7.16
N PHE A 452 -8.01 31.90 -6.86
CA PHE A 452 -8.57 30.57 -7.04
C PHE A 452 -8.58 30.26 -8.53
N TRP A 453 -8.12 29.06 -8.88
CA TRP A 453 -8.34 28.54 -10.21
C TRP A 453 -9.75 27.96 -10.26
N SER A 454 -10.43 28.10 -11.38
CA SER A 454 -11.63 27.28 -11.61
C SER A 454 -11.22 25.83 -11.87
N CYS A 455 -12.12 24.89 -11.61
CA CYS A 455 -11.95 23.49 -12.00
C CYS A 455 -11.62 23.36 -13.50
N GLY A 456 -12.18 24.21 -14.36
CA GLY A 456 -11.84 24.24 -15.78
C GLY A 456 -10.37 24.58 -16.04
N GLN A 457 -9.82 25.59 -15.35
CA GLN A 457 -8.41 25.96 -15.46
C GLN A 457 -7.48 24.85 -14.96
N LEU A 458 -7.83 24.22 -13.83
CA LEU A 458 -7.11 23.06 -13.34
C LEU A 458 -7.12 21.93 -14.38
N GLY A 459 -8.28 21.61 -14.96
CA GLY A 459 -8.41 20.50 -15.89
C GLY A 459 -7.62 20.66 -17.18
N GLU A 460 -7.61 21.86 -17.76
CA GLU A 460 -6.74 22.16 -18.92
C GLU A 460 -5.25 22.05 -18.53
N GLN A 461 -4.88 22.43 -17.30
CA GLN A 461 -3.51 22.30 -16.81
C GLN A 461 -3.11 20.84 -16.51
N LEU A 462 -4.03 20.02 -15.98
CA LEU A 462 -3.82 18.59 -15.77
C LEU A 462 -3.60 17.87 -17.10
N ALA A 463 -4.38 18.19 -18.13
CA ALA A 463 -4.16 17.67 -19.48
C ALA A 463 -2.78 18.07 -20.03
N ALA A 464 -2.36 19.32 -19.84
CA ALA A 464 -1.03 19.77 -20.25
C ALA A 464 0.13 19.13 -19.43
N TRP A 465 -0.14 18.62 -18.22
CA TRP A 465 0.83 17.85 -17.42
C TRP A 465 0.87 16.38 -17.85
N ASP A 466 -0.28 15.80 -18.19
CA ASP A 466 -0.42 14.46 -18.78
C ASP A 466 0.34 14.36 -20.11
N ASP A 467 0.20 15.34 -21.00
CA ASP A 467 0.94 15.44 -22.27
C ASP A 467 2.48 15.45 -22.08
N LYS A 468 2.96 15.82 -20.88
CA LYS A 468 4.38 15.83 -20.51
C LYS A 468 4.78 14.61 -19.68
N HIS A 469 3.86 13.69 -19.47
CA HIS A 469 4.02 12.47 -18.67
C HIS A 469 4.42 12.75 -17.22
N PHE A 470 4.01 13.89 -16.67
CA PHE A 470 4.23 14.16 -15.25
C PHE A 470 3.39 13.22 -14.39
N ALA A 471 3.98 12.69 -13.32
CA ALA A 471 3.28 11.77 -12.44
C ALA A 471 2.29 12.54 -11.55
N MET A 472 1.02 12.14 -11.58
CA MET A 472 -0.05 12.79 -10.84
C MET A 472 -0.77 11.83 -9.91
N ASN A 473 -1.20 12.35 -8.76
CA ASN A 473 -1.91 11.61 -7.73
C ASN A 473 -3.11 12.41 -7.22
N LEU A 474 -4.12 11.71 -6.71
CA LEU A 474 -5.31 12.25 -6.06
C LEU A 474 -5.45 11.65 -4.66
N GLN A 475 -6.14 12.36 -3.77
CA GLN A 475 -6.39 11.91 -2.41
C GLN A 475 -7.85 12.13 -2.01
N THR A 476 -8.49 11.06 -1.53
CA THR A 476 -9.85 11.12 -0.97
C THR A 476 -9.85 11.63 0.46
N GLU A 477 -11.00 12.07 0.95
CA GLU A 477 -11.16 12.51 2.34
C GLU A 477 -11.22 11.33 3.32
N GLY A 478 -10.69 11.51 4.53
CA GLY A 478 -10.70 10.51 5.60
C GLY A 478 -9.30 10.05 6.00
N ALA A 479 -9.22 8.87 6.63
CA ALA A 479 -7.96 8.21 7.00
C ALA A 479 -7.91 6.77 6.48
N ASP A 480 -6.70 6.29 6.15
CA ASP A 480 -6.46 4.93 5.69
C ASP A 480 -6.90 3.91 6.76
N GLN A 481 -7.61 2.88 6.31
CA GLN A 481 -8.25 1.86 7.14
C GLN A 481 -7.58 0.49 7.04
N SER A 482 -6.57 0.34 6.18
CA SER A 482 -5.87 -0.92 5.93
C SER A 482 -4.80 -1.26 6.98
N SER A 483 -4.61 -0.42 7.99
CA SER A 483 -3.63 -0.63 9.06
C SER A 483 -3.96 -1.86 9.91
N PHE A 484 -3.00 -2.76 10.07
CA PHE A 484 -3.11 -3.96 10.91
C PHE A 484 -3.38 -3.68 12.39
N ASP A 485 -3.05 -2.47 12.88
CA ASP A 485 -3.28 -2.08 14.28
C ASP A 485 -4.67 -1.46 14.51
N GLN A 486 -5.50 -1.38 13.45
CA GLN A 486 -6.89 -0.90 13.44
C GLN A 486 -7.14 0.46 14.11
N LYS A 487 -6.10 1.27 14.36
CA LYS A 487 -6.27 2.54 15.09
C LYS A 487 -7.09 3.59 14.33
N ASN A 488 -7.19 3.45 13.01
CA ASN A 488 -7.79 4.47 12.15
C ASN A 488 -9.22 4.14 11.66
N SER A 489 -9.74 2.93 11.94
CA SER A 489 -10.92 2.36 11.26
C SER A 489 -12.28 2.98 11.62
N SER A 490 -12.36 4.03 12.44
CA SER A 490 -13.65 4.58 12.88
C SER A 490 -13.72 6.11 12.97
N THR A 491 -12.68 6.82 12.51
CA THR A 491 -12.52 8.25 12.87
C THR A 491 -13.40 9.20 12.04
N PHE A 492 -13.84 8.81 10.84
CA PHE A 492 -14.48 9.74 9.89
C PHE A 492 -15.89 9.36 9.43
N GLY A 493 -16.33 8.11 9.58
CA GLY A 493 -17.70 7.69 9.24
C GLY A 493 -18.09 7.77 7.75
N LEU A 494 -17.12 7.94 6.84
CA LEU A 494 -17.32 8.09 5.39
C LEU A 494 -17.36 6.75 4.62
N GLU A 495 -17.14 5.63 5.31
CA GLU A 495 -16.98 4.29 4.70
C GLU A 495 -18.16 3.88 3.83
N GLU A 496 -19.37 3.91 4.40
CA GLU A 496 -20.57 3.48 3.69
C GLU A 496 -20.93 4.42 2.53
N GLU A 497 -20.47 5.67 2.55
CA GLU A 497 -20.66 6.61 1.45
C GLU A 497 -19.70 6.29 0.30
N TYR A 498 -18.40 6.23 0.58
CA TYR A 498 -17.36 5.95 -0.42
C TYR A 498 -17.51 4.55 -1.01
N LYS A 499 -17.88 3.55 -0.20
CA LYS A 499 -18.12 2.18 -0.66
C LYS A 499 -19.28 2.07 -1.66
N LYS A 500 -20.33 2.89 -1.53
CA LYS A 500 -21.47 2.89 -2.47
C LYS A 500 -21.08 3.39 -3.86
N ILE A 501 -20.18 4.36 -3.91
CA ILE A 501 -19.69 4.96 -5.16
C ILE A 501 -18.43 4.26 -5.68
N GLY A 502 -17.93 3.25 -4.97
CA GLY A 502 -16.77 2.45 -5.34
C GLY A 502 -15.43 3.19 -5.21
N LEU A 503 -15.31 4.02 -4.18
CA LEU A 503 -14.06 4.64 -3.75
C LEU A 503 -13.75 4.24 -2.30
N PHE A 504 -12.54 4.57 -1.84
CA PHE A 504 -12.10 4.35 -0.46
C PHE A 504 -11.77 5.69 0.20
N PRO A 505 -12.20 5.92 1.46
CA PRO A 505 -11.85 7.14 2.18
C PRO A 505 -10.39 7.12 2.64
N GLY A 506 -9.77 8.30 2.73
CA GLY A 506 -8.38 8.47 3.20
C GLY A 506 -7.34 7.72 2.36
N HIS A 507 -7.64 7.48 1.09
CA HIS A 507 -6.85 6.66 0.18
C HIS A 507 -6.25 7.52 -0.94
N ALA A 508 -5.06 7.15 -1.37
CA ALA A 508 -4.37 7.81 -2.47
C ALA A 508 -4.62 7.03 -3.78
N TYR A 509 -4.86 7.77 -4.86
CA TYR A 509 -5.12 7.25 -6.19
C TYR A 509 -4.14 7.85 -7.19
N THR A 510 -3.80 7.13 -8.25
CA THR A 510 -3.02 7.70 -9.36
C THR A 510 -3.99 8.42 -10.31
N LEU A 511 -3.67 9.65 -10.71
CA LEU A 511 -4.33 10.28 -11.86
C LEU A 511 -3.48 9.95 -13.08
N TYR A 512 -3.94 8.97 -13.85
CA TYR A 512 -3.19 8.41 -14.96
C TYR A 512 -3.21 9.32 -16.19
N GLY A 513 -4.38 9.83 -16.54
CA GLY A 513 -4.53 10.65 -17.74
C GLY A 513 -5.75 11.55 -17.70
N VAL A 514 -5.76 12.55 -18.58
CA VAL A 514 -6.87 13.51 -18.70
C VAL A 514 -7.24 13.71 -20.16
N GLN A 515 -8.51 13.52 -20.49
CA GLN A 515 -9.03 13.59 -21.86
C GLN A 515 -10.27 14.46 -21.94
N LYS A 516 -10.37 15.24 -23.03
CA LYS A 516 -11.58 16.03 -23.33
C LYS A 516 -12.50 15.22 -24.26
N VAL A 517 -13.68 14.89 -23.76
CA VAL A 517 -14.69 14.08 -24.46
C VAL A 517 -16.01 14.85 -24.49
N ASN A 518 -16.51 15.17 -25.68
CA ASN A 518 -17.74 15.93 -25.89
C ASN A 518 -17.82 17.23 -25.07
N GLY A 519 -16.69 17.91 -24.86
CA GLY A 519 -16.58 19.14 -24.07
C GLY A 519 -16.35 18.92 -22.57
N THR A 520 -16.50 17.70 -22.07
CA THR A 520 -16.25 17.33 -20.67
C THR A 520 -14.81 16.88 -20.49
N LEU A 521 -14.15 17.36 -19.43
CA LEU A 521 -12.84 16.89 -19.01
C LEU A 521 -13.01 15.63 -18.15
N LEU A 522 -12.46 14.52 -18.63
CA LEU A 522 -12.48 13.22 -17.96
C LEU A 522 -11.09 12.88 -17.44
N CYS A 523 -11.03 12.42 -16.21
CA CYS A 523 -9.85 11.96 -15.51
C CYS A 523 -9.86 10.43 -15.49
N GLN A 524 -8.81 9.80 -16.01
CA GLN A 524 -8.56 8.37 -15.84
C GLN A 524 -7.80 8.16 -14.54
N ILE A 525 -8.37 7.38 -13.63
CA ILE A 525 -7.90 7.24 -12.26
C ILE A 525 -7.64 5.77 -11.97
N ARG A 526 -6.51 5.49 -11.31
CA ARG A 526 -6.15 4.17 -10.84
C ARG A 526 -6.29 4.05 -9.34
N ASN A 527 -6.96 3.00 -8.87
CA ASN A 527 -6.80 2.51 -7.52
C ASN A 527 -5.48 1.71 -7.41
N PRO A 528 -4.51 2.11 -6.57
CA PRO A 528 -3.25 1.37 -6.38
C PRO A 528 -3.46 -0.05 -5.87
N TRP A 529 -4.63 -0.35 -5.30
CA TRP A 529 -4.99 -1.71 -4.91
C TRP A 529 -5.49 -2.55 -6.06
N GLY A 530 -5.56 -2.07 -7.31
CA GLY A 530 -5.76 -2.75 -8.60
C GLY A 530 -6.87 -3.81 -8.76
N SER A 531 -7.64 -4.12 -7.72
CA SER A 531 -8.83 -4.98 -7.80
C SER A 531 -9.68 -4.65 -6.57
N GLY A 532 -10.85 -4.06 -6.79
CA GLY A 532 -11.71 -3.58 -5.72
C GLY A 532 -12.97 -2.94 -6.30
N ALA A 533 -13.69 -2.20 -5.45
CA ALA A 533 -14.74 -1.34 -5.95
C ALA A 533 -14.11 -0.21 -6.77
N GLU A 534 -14.65 0.02 -7.96
CA GLU A 534 -14.31 1.12 -8.85
C GLU A 534 -15.48 2.09 -8.92
N TRP A 535 -15.20 3.31 -9.39
CA TRP A 535 -16.21 4.34 -9.55
C TRP A 535 -17.46 3.81 -10.27
N THR A 536 -18.62 3.97 -9.65
CA THR A 536 -19.90 3.44 -10.18
C THR A 536 -20.79 4.53 -10.79
N GLY A 537 -20.38 5.79 -10.73
CA GLY A 537 -21.15 6.93 -11.21
C GLY A 537 -20.96 7.23 -12.70
N ASP A 538 -21.19 8.49 -13.06
CA ASP A 538 -21.09 8.97 -14.43
C ASP A 538 -19.67 8.79 -14.99
N TRP A 539 -19.58 8.36 -16.26
CA TRP A 539 -18.32 8.01 -16.94
C TRP A 539 -17.57 6.79 -16.41
N SER A 540 -18.09 6.08 -15.40
CA SER A 540 -17.61 4.73 -15.11
C SER A 540 -17.61 3.84 -16.35
N ASP A 541 -16.87 2.75 -16.33
CA ASP A 541 -16.69 1.82 -17.45
C ASP A 541 -18.00 1.26 -18.02
N ARG A 542 -19.05 1.21 -17.19
CA ARG A 542 -20.40 0.75 -17.55
C ARG A 542 -21.39 1.89 -17.77
N SER A 543 -20.96 3.14 -17.69
CA SER A 543 -21.82 4.31 -17.84
C SER A 543 -22.40 4.38 -19.26
N LYS A 544 -23.70 4.68 -19.34
CA LYS A 544 -24.37 4.88 -20.63
C LYS A 544 -23.94 6.16 -21.34
N LEU A 545 -23.25 7.07 -20.64
CA LEU A 545 -22.73 8.31 -21.25
C LEU A 545 -21.73 8.00 -22.37
N TRP A 546 -21.04 6.86 -22.30
CA TRP A 546 -20.17 6.37 -23.37
C TRP A 546 -20.90 6.05 -24.67
N GLU A 547 -22.22 5.81 -24.66
CA GLU A 547 -23.02 5.58 -25.88
C GLU A 547 -23.10 6.84 -26.76
N SER A 548 -22.85 8.02 -26.18
CA SER A 548 -22.78 9.31 -26.91
C SER A 548 -21.41 9.62 -27.52
N VAL A 549 -20.40 8.79 -27.23
CA VAL A 549 -19.05 8.94 -27.74
C VAL A 549 -18.90 8.07 -28.98
N ASP A 550 -18.20 8.60 -29.98
CA ASP A 550 -17.84 7.85 -31.18
C ASP A 550 -17.20 6.49 -30.81
N GLU A 551 -17.56 5.43 -31.55
CA GLU A 551 -17.18 4.06 -31.21
C GLU A 551 -15.67 3.85 -31.22
N GLU A 552 -14.94 4.44 -32.17
CA GLU A 552 -13.48 4.32 -32.24
C GLU A 552 -12.83 5.00 -31.04
N LYS A 553 -13.28 6.21 -30.70
CA LYS A 553 -12.79 6.95 -29.52
C LYS A 553 -13.14 6.22 -28.22
N ARG A 554 -14.34 5.65 -28.10
CA ARG A 554 -14.74 4.86 -26.94
C ARG A 554 -13.86 3.62 -26.77
N ILE A 555 -13.61 2.88 -27.85
CA ILE A 555 -12.74 1.70 -27.83
C ILE A 555 -11.30 2.08 -27.48
N ALA A 556 -10.81 3.24 -27.94
CA ALA A 556 -9.49 3.72 -27.57
C ALA A 556 -9.36 4.05 -26.07
N LEU A 557 -10.43 4.54 -25.43
CA LEU A 557 -10.42 4.96 -24.02
C LEU A 557 -10.76 3.85 -23.02
N LEU A 558 -11.66 2.92 -23.38
CA LEU A 558 -12.13 1.84 -22.50
C LEU A 558 -11.66 0.44 -22.93
N GLY A 559 -11.00 0.33 -24.08
CA GLY A 559 -10.78 -0.95 -24.73
C GLY A 559 -12.06 -1.53 -25.35
N ARG A 560 -11.93 -2.72 -25.97
CA ARG A 560 -13.05 -3.40 -26.65
C ARG A 560 -14.08 -4.01 -25.69
N LYS A 561 -13.67 -4.27 -24.45
CA LYS A 561 -14.51 -4.82 -23.38
C LYS A 561 -14.12 -4.09 -22.10
N PRO A 562 -14.90 -3.09 -21.68
CA PRO A 562 -14.68 -2.43 -20.40
C PRO A 562 -14.78 -3.47 -19.29
N ASP A 563 -13.74 -3.59 -18.47
CA ASP A 563 -13.64 -4.53 -17.36
C ASP A 563 -13.57 -3.72 -16.06
N ASN A 564 -14.49 -3.95 -15.14
CA ASN A 564 -14.59 -3.17 -13.91
C ASN A 564 -13.73 -3.73 -12.77
N THR A 565 -12.63 -4.40 -13.10
CA THR A 565 -11.82 -5.15 -12.13
C THR A 565 -10.32 -4.89 -12.24
N ASP A 566 -9.87 -4.06 -13.19
CA ASP A 566 -8.46 -3.72 -13.38
C ASP A 566 -8.00 -2.55 -12.48
N GLY A 567 -8.95 -1.93 -11.77
CA GLY A 567 -8.74 -0.81 -10.87
C GLY A 567 -8.61 0.54 -11.56
N MET A 568 -8.80 0.61 -12.88
CA MET A 568 -8.78 1.81 -13.70
C MET A 568 -10.20 2.24 -14.03
N PHE A 569 -10.52 3.52 -13.87
CA PHE A 569 -11.84 4.02 -14.22
C PHE A 569 -11.79 5.48 -14.63
N TRP A 570 -12.80 5.91 -15.36
CA TRP A 570 -12.96 7.31 -15.76
C TRP A 570 -13.97 8.04 -14.87
N MET A 571 -13.65 9.30 -14.54
CA MET A 571 -14.52 10.21 -13.80
C MET A 571 -14.53 11.58 -14.48
N SER A 572 -15.62 12.33 -14.40
CA SER A 572 -15.58 13.75 -14.76
C SER A 572 -14.73 14.53 -13.75
N LEU A 573 -14.00 15.56 -14.18
CA LEU A 573 -13.25 16.43 -13.24
C LEU A 573 -14.18 17.07 -12.19
N GLN A 574 -15.45 17.30 -12.56
CA GLN A 574 -16.44 17.81 -11.62
C GLN A 574 -16.72 16.80 -10.50
N ASP A 575 -16.85 15.51 -10.81
CA ASP A 575 -17.02 14.49 -9.78
C ASP A 575 -15.73 14.24 -8.99
N VAL A 576 -14.57 14.39 -9.64
CA VAL A 576 -13.28 14.38 -8.93
C VAL A 576 -13.26 15.49 -7.87
N SER A 577 -13.67 16.70 -8.19
CA SER A 577 -13.69 17.81 -7.21
C SER A 577 -14.58 17.53 -6.00
N LYS A 578 -15.70 16.80 -6.19
CA LYS A 578 -16.65 16.46 -5.12
C LYS A 578 -16.12 15.37 -4.18
N HIS A 579 -15.41 14.38 -4.72
CA HIS A 579 -15.04 13.17 -3.98
C HIS A 579 -13.56 13.12 -3.57
N PHE A 580 -12.73 14.01 -4.10
CA PHE A 580 -11.31 14.12 -3.74
C PHE A 580 -11.06 15.47 -3.07
N LYS A 581 -10.13 15.48 -2.11
CA LYS A 581 -9.67 16.70 -1.45
C LYS A 581 -8.74 17.51 -2.34
N GLY A 582 -8.07 16.83 -3.26
CA GLY A 582 -7.01 17.39 -4.09
C GLY A 582 -6.05 16.30 -4.54
N GLY A 583 -4.86 16.74 -4.92
CA GLY A 583 -3.85 15.87 -5.46
C GLY A 583 -2.48 16.52 -5.54
N SER A 584 -1.56 15.87 -6.22
CA SER A 584 -0.23 16.40 -6.48
C SER A 584 0.29 16.01 -7.85
N VAL A 585 1.09 16.88 -8.45
CA VAL A 585 1.86 16.64 -9.66
C VAL A 585 3.34 16.65 -9.34
N THR A 586 4.11 15.71 -9.87
CA THR A 586 5.57 15.69 -9.76
C THR A 586 6.18 15.93 -11.12
N PHE A 587 6.99 16.97 -11.24
CA PHE A 587 7.54 17.45 -12.50
C PHE A 587 8.77 16.65 -12.96
N ILE A 588 8.62 15.32 -12.98
CA ILE A 588 9.64 14.38 -13.45
C ILE A 588 9.93 14.69 -14.91
N GLY A 589 11.20 14.84 -15.25
CA GLY A 589 11.62 15.09 -16.62
C GLY A 589 13.05 14.62 -16.86
N ASP A 590 13.55 14.84 -18.07
CA ASP A 590 14.98 14.68 -18.35
C ASP A 590 15.67 16.01 -18.05
N SER A 591 16.33 16.09 -16.89
CA SER A 591 17.01 17.30 -16.43
C SER A 591 18.39 16.97 -15.90
N ASP A 592 19.29 17.94 -15.97
CA ASP A 592 20.46 17.92 -15.11
C ASP A 592 20.00 18.21 -13.68
N ASP A 593 20.65 17.63 -12.67
CA ASP A 593 20.25 17.80 -11.26
C ASP A 593 21.39 18.41 -10.45
N LEU A 594 21.35 19.73 -10.25
CA LEU A 594 22.36 20.46 -9.50
C LEU A 594 21.88 20.69 -8.08
N ARG A 595 22.48 20.01 -7.10
CA ARG A 595 22.11 20.14 -5.69
C ARG A 595 23.16 20.91 -4.91
N PHE A 596 22.71 22.00 -4.30
CA PHE A 596 23.53 22.87 -3.46
C PHE A 596 23.11 22.68 -2.01
N ILE A 597 24.03 22.18 -1.18
CA ILE A 597 23.80 21.88 0.22
C ILE A 597 24.38 23.03 1.05
N GLY A 598 23.64 23.52 2.04
CA GLY A 598 24.13 24.54 2.97
C GLY A 598 23.50 24.41 4.35
N THR A 599 24.14 24.95 5.38
CA THR A 599 23.60 24.95 6.75
C THR A 599 22.83 26.23 7.03
N ALA A 600 21.55 26.08 7.37
CA ALA A 600 20.66 27.19 7.69
C ALA A 600 21.01 27.85 9.03
N LYS A 601 21.08 29.19 9.03
CA LYS A 601 21.37 30.03 10.20
C LYS A 601 20.20 30.98 10.54
N GLY A 602 18.98 30.59 10.19
CA GLY A 602 17.75 31.33 10.44
C GLY A 602 17.46 32.50 9.49
N GLN A 603 18.18 32.58 8.36
CA GLN A 603 18.00 33.59 7.30
C GLN A 603 18.32 33.04 5.89
N ALA A 604 18.60 33.94 4.92
CA ALA A 604 19.11 33.56 3.60
C ALA A 604 20.34 32.66 3.78
N THR A 605 20.25 31.44 3.25
CA THR A 605 21.25 30.40 3.49
C THR A 605 22.40 30.53 2.51
N PHE A 606 22.09 30.55 1.21
CA PHE A 606 23.04 30.73 0.12
C PHE A 606 22.32 31.17 -1.16
N ALA A 607 23.11 31.53 -2.17
CA ALA A 607 22.59 31.92 -3.47
C ALA A 607 23.34 31.21 -4.61
N VAL A 608 22.63 30.95 -5.70
CA VAL A 608 23.15 30.35 -6.92
C VAL A 608 22.96 31.34 -8.05
N ARG A 609 24.06 31.82 -8.63
CA ARG A 609 24.03 32.54 -9.90
C ARG A 609 23.81 31.52 -11.00
N PHE A 610 22.72 31.67 -11.72
CA PHE A 610 22.31 30.81 -12.82
C PHE A 610 22.16 31.64 -14.09
N LYS A 611 23.04 31.44 -15.07
CA LYS A 611 22.96 32.09 -16.38
C LYS A 611 22.37 31.11 -17.38
N ASN A 612 21.20 31.42 -17.91
CA ASN A 612 20.56 30.63 -18.95
C ASN A 612 20.95 31.17 -20.33
N THR A 613 21.44 30.31 -21.23
CA THR A 613 21.67 30.70 -22.64
C THR A 613 20.73 29.97 -23.61
N THR A 614 19.96 28.99 -23.14
CA THR A 614 18.99 28.28 -23.98
C THR A 614 17.61 28.95 -23.98
N PRO A 615 17.03 29.22 -25.16
CA PRO A 615 15.67 29.77 -25.25
C PRO A 615 14.64 28.74 -24.79
N GLY A 616 13.62 29.18 -24.05
CA GLY A 616 12.54 28.30 -23.61
C GLY A 616 12.96 27.24 -22.58
N ASN A 617 14.14 27.39 -21.96
CA ASN A 617 14.63 26.44 -20.97
C ASN A 617 13.69 26.39 -19.75
N ARG A 618 12.99 25.26 -19.59
CA ARG A 618 12.20 25.00 -18.39
C ARG A 618 13.13 24.50 -17.30
N VAL A 619 13.16 25.23 -16.19
CA VAL A 619 14.00 24.92 -15.04
C VAL A 619 13.09 24.67 -13.83
N SER A 620 13.33 23.54 -13.16
CA SER A 620 12.72 23.20 -11.88
C SER A 620 13.63 23.67 -10.75
N PHE A 621 13.02 24.23 -9.70
CA PHE A 621 13.69 24.64 -8.48
C PHE A 621 13.04 23.91 -7.31
N MET A 622 13.85 23.37 -6.42
CA MET A 622 13.38 22.67 -5.23
C MET A 622 14.23 23.04 -4.04
N ALA A 623 13.61 23.40 -2.93
CA ALA A 623 14.26 23.56 -1.64
C ALA A 623 13.77 22.49 -0.67
N SER A 624 14.70 21.87 0.04
CA SER A 624 14.44 20.80 1.00
C SER A 624 15.09 21.08 2.33
N GLN A 625 14.45 20.61 3.40
CA GLN A 625 15.00 20.58 4.75
C GLN A 625 14.79 19.19 5.38
N PRO A 626 15.42 18.87 6.52
CA PRO A 626 15.38 17.53 7.08
C PRO A 626 13.96 17.15 7.50
N ASP A 627 13.58 15.90 7.23
CA ASP A 627 12.27 15.38 7.58
C ASP A 627 12.12 15.23 9.10
N VAL A 628 11.19 15.99 9.69
CA VAL A 628 10.96 16.01 11.14
C VAL A 628 9.86 15.06 11.61
N ARG A 629 9.32 14.20 10.73
CA ARG A 629 8.20 13.30 11.08
C ARG A 629 8.50 12.40 12.29
N ASN A 630 9.76 12.00 12.45
CA ASN A 630 10.21 11.16 13.56
C ASN A 630 10.40 11.91 14.88
N HIS A 631 10.44 13.24 14.82
CA HIS A 631 10.81 14.10 15.94
C HIS A 631 9.66 14.97 16.45
N GLY A 632 8.46 14.85 15.85
CA GLY A 632 7.27 15.59 16.26
C GLY A 632 7.38 17.12 16.11
N GLY A 633 8.34 17.59 15.30
CA GLY A 633 8.61 19.02 15.08
C GLY A 633 7.75 19.62 13.97
N SER A 634 7.63 20.95 13.96
CA SER A 634 7.12 21.70 12.81
C SER A 634 8.23 22.00 11.82
N TYR A 635 7.91 21.99 10.53
CA TYR A 635 8.82 22.43 9.47
C TYR A 635 9.10 23.93 9.58
N ALA A 636 10.36 24.31 9.33
CA ALA A 636 10.73 25.71 9.19
C ALA A 636 10.14 26.27 7.89
N ALA A 637 9.98 27.59 7.81
CA ALA A 637 9.58 28.24 6.58
C ALA A 637 10.72 28.17 5.55
N LEU A 638 10.40 27.76 4.33
CA LEU A 638 11.28 27.76 3.16
C LEU A 638 10.76 28.77 2.14
N GLN A 639 11.68 29.48 1.48
CA GLN A 639 11.38 30.34 0.35
C GLN A 639 12.53 30.31 -0.64
N VAL A 640 12.21 30.04 -1.90
CA VAL A 640 13.11 30.26 -3.03
C VAL A 640 12.73 31.57 -3.70
N ARG A 641 13.72 32.41 -4.03
CA ARG A 641 13.51 33.64 -4.79
C ARG A 641 14.35 33.61 -6.05
N LEU A 642 13.74 34.02 -7.16
CA LEU A 642 14.44 34.31 -8.41
C LEU A 642 14.63 35.82 -8.53
N MET A 643 15.89 36.24 -8.60
CA MET A 643 16.26 37.62 -8.89
C MET A 643 16.84 37.69 -10.30
N VAL A 644 16.61 38.77 -11.02
CA VAL A 644 17.23 39.05 -12.32
C VAL A 644 18.17 40.23 -12.18
N LYS A 645 19.26 40.20 -12.94
CA LYS A 645 20.23 41.29 -13.01
C LYS A 645 19.65 42.49 -13.77
N ALA A 646 19.78 43.69 -13.20
CA ALA A 646 19.33 44.96 -13.78
C ALA A 646 20.41 46.05 -13.61
N ASP A 647 20.23 47.22 -14.24
CA ASP A 647 21.19 48.33 -14.30
C ASP A 647 21.54 49.01 -12.95
N GLY A 648 21.15 48.40 -11.82
CA GLY A 648 21.47 48.84 -10.45
C GLY A 648 21.67 47.69 -9.47
N GLY A 649 21.90 46.46 -9.94
CA GLY A 649 22.08 45.27 -9.10
C GLY A 649 21.02 44.19 -9.36
N TRP A 650 20.59 43.51 -8.31
CA TRP A 650 19.60 42.42 -8.40
C TRP A 650 18.21 42.89 -7.99
N ARG A 651 17.19 42.55 -8.78
CA ARG A 651 15.77 42.79 -8.44
C ARG A 651 14.97 41.49 -8.55
N LEU A 652 13.85 41.39 -7.85
CA LEU A 652 12.97 40.22 -7.98
C LEU A 652 12.53 40.09 -9.44
N ALA A 653 12.54 38.86 -9.93
CA ALA A 653 12.00 38.53 -11.24
C ALA A 653 10.50 38.87 -11.27
N LYS A 654 10.05 39.43 -12.38
CA LYS A 654 8.65 39.68 -12.71
C LYS A 654 8.20 38.69 -13.77
N SER A 655 6.90 38.68 -14.09
CA SER A 655 6.37 37.75 -15.08
C SER A 655 7.00 37.90 -16.46
N GLU A 656 7.38 39.12 -16.87
CA GLU A 656 8.10 39.39 -18.11
C GLU A 656 9.49 38.72 -18.18
N ASP A 657 10.14 38.53 -17.03
CA ASP A 657 11.44 37.85 -16.94
C ASP A 657 11.29 36.31 -16.97
N LEU A 658 10.06 35.80 -16.80
CA LEU A 658 9.74 34.38 -16.64
C LEU A 658 8.78 33.88 -17.74
N SER A 659 8.92 34.42 -18.95
CA SER A 659 8.09 34.04 -20.11
C SER A 659 6.58 34.21 -19.87
N GLY A 660 6.19 35.25 -19.12
CA GLY A 660 4.81 35.55 -18.75
C GLY A 660 4.30 34.83 -17.49
N GLN A 661 5.10 33.95 -16.88
CA GLN A 661 4.70 33.18 -15.70
C GLN A 661 4.89 33.98 -14.41
N PRO A 662 4.01 33.86 -13.40
CA PRO A 662 4.17 34.60 -12.15
C PRO A 662 5.42 34.17 -11.37
N PRO A 663 6.10 35.10 -10.68
CA PRO A 663 7.31 34.78 -9.92
C PRO A 663 7.00 34.01 -8.64
N ALA A 664 7.65 32.87 -8.45
CA ALA A 664 7.57 32.09 -7.21
C ALA A 664 8.38 32.78 -6.10
N THR A 665 7.69 33.34 -5.11
CA THR A 665 8.30 34.16 -4.05
C THR A 665 7.67 33.90 -2.68
N ARG A 666 7.09 32.72 -2.44
CA ARG A 666 6.33 32.46 -1.21
C ARG A 666 7.10 31.65 -0.19
N TRP A 667 6.76 31.92 1.07
CA TRP A 667 7.13 31.08 2.19
C TRP A 667 6.21 29.87 2.25
N ARG A 668 6.79 28.69 2.45
CA ARG A 668 6.08 27.44 2.70
C ARG A 668 6.60 26.80 3.99
N MET A 669 5.71 26.42 4.88
CA MET A 669 6.04 25.67 6.11
C MET A 669 5.82 24.18 5.86
N ASP A 670 6.64 23.61 4.98
CA ASP A 670 6.60 22.19 4.64
C ASP A 670 8.03 21.66 4.48
N ARG A 671 8.17 20.34 4.34
CA ARG A 671 9.48 19.70 4.13
C ARG A 671 10.16 20.20 2.87
N ASP A 672 9.39 20.36 1.79
CA ASP A 672 9.90 20.79 0.49
C ASP A 672 9.08 21.94 -0.08
N LEU A 673 9.76 22.84 -0.80
CA LEU A 673 9.17 23.85 -1.67
C LEU A 673 9.69 23.62 -3.08
N GLY A 674 8.78 23.42 -4.04
CA GLY A 674 9.12 23.18 -5.44
C GLY A 674 8.32 24.05 -6.38
N PHE A 675 8.91 24.44 -7.50
CA PHE A 675 8.19 24.99 -8.65
C PHE A 675 9.05 24.85 -9.92
N SER A 676 8.41 24.95 -11.08
CA SER A 676 9.13 25.03 -12.35
C SER A 676 8.71 26.26 -13.12
N THR A 677 9.64 26.88 -13.84
CA THR A 677 9.35 28.02 -14.70
C THR A 677 10.24 28.04 -15.93
N THR A 678 9.85 28.84 -16.94
CA THR A 678 10.64 29.00 -18.17
C THR A 678 11.47 30.27 -18.08
N LEU A 679 12.79 30.10 -18.07
CA LEU A 679 13.72 31.21 -17.98
C LEU A 679 13.95 31.84 -19.36
N ALA A 680 14.00 33.17 -19.40
CA ALA A 680 14.39 33.91 -20.59
C ALA A 680 15.82 33.58 -21.04
N GLU A 681 16.04 33.60 -22.36
CA GLU A 681 17.34 33.36 -22.98
C GLU A 681 18.35 34.46 -22.60
N ASN A 682 19.64 34.12 -22.55
CA ASN A 682 20.76 35.03 -22.30
C ASN A 682 20.60 35.90 -21.04
N THR A 683 19.81 35.40 -20.08
CA THR A 683 19.44 36.13 -18.86
C THR A 683 20.14 35.51 -17.65
N GLU A 684 20.62 36.37 -16.77
CA GLU A 684 21.33 35.99 -15.56
C GLU A 684 20.39 36.12 -14.35
N TYR A 685 20.24 35.01 -13.63
CA TYR A 685 19.41 34.89 -12.44
C TYR A 685 20.25 34.66 -11.20
N LEU A 686 19.76 35.16 -10.07
CA LEU A 686 20.25 34.80 -8.74
C LEU A 686 19.14 34.09 -7.99
N VAL A 687 19.34 32.80 -7.73
CA VAL A 687 18.40 31.93 -7.04
C VAL A 687 18.81 31.89 -5.57
N THR A 688 17.96 32.39 -4.67
CA THR A 688 18.28 32.44 -3.24
C THR A 688 17.37 31.51 -2.45
N LEU A 689 17.94 30.69 -1.58
CA LEU A 689 17.20 29.94 -0.56
C LEU A 689 17.18 30.74 0.75
N VAL A 690 15.99 31.02 1.25
CA VAL A 690 15.75 31.70 2.52
C VAL A 690 14.95 30.78 3.44
N THR A 691 15.42 30.62 4.68
CA THR A 691 14.74 29.82 5.69
C THR A 691 14.94 30.38 7.08
N ASP A 692 13.99 30.16 7.99
CA ASP A 692 14.16 30.41 9.43
C ASP A 692 14.68 29.17 10.19
N ALA A 693 14.99 28.07 9.49
CA ALA A 693 15.67 26.91 10.07
C ALA A 693 17.03 27.31 10.66
N LYS A 694 17.39 26.72 11.80
CA LYS A 694 18.67 26.96 12.49
C LYS A 694 19.42 25.66 12.70
N ASP A 695 20.70 25.66 12.34
CA ASP A 695 21.63 24.55 12.51
C ASP A 695 21.10 23.27 11.85
N LYS A 696 20.45 23.42 10.69
CA LYS A 696 19.92 22.34 9.85
C LYS A 696 20.52 22.44 8.46
N ASP A 697 20.89 21.30 7.90
CA ASP A 697 21.22 21.22 6.48
C ASP A 697 19.97 21.44 5.65
N VAL A 698 20.07 22.33 4.67
CA VAL A 698 19.04 22.58 3.66
C VAL A 698 19.66 22.44 2.29
N VAL A 699 18.83 22.02 1.32
CA VAL A 699 19.27 21.78 -0.05
C VAL A 699 18.46 22.66 -0.99
N LEU A 700 19.12 23.24 -1.99
CA LEU A 700 18.50 23.85 -3.15
C LEU A 700 18.91 23.02 -4.38
N ALA A 701 17.94 22.41 -5.04
CA ALA A 701 18.12 21.79 -6.35
C ALA A 701 17.74 22.79 -7.45
N VAL A 702 18.57 22.87 -8.49
CA VAL A 702 18.32 23.58 -9.73
C VAL A 702 18.40 22.56 -10.86
N GLN A 703 17.28 22.38 -11.54
CA GLN A 703 17.06 21.28 -12.49
C GLN A 703 16.70 21.82 -13.88
N PRO A 704 17.69 22.27 -14.67
CA PRO A 704 17.48 22.73 -16.03
C PRO A 704 17.26 21.55 -16.98
N SER A 705 16.51 21.78 -18.06
CA SER A 705 16.21 20.73 -19.04
C SER A 705 17.50 20.14 -19.62
N LYS A 706 17.59 18.81 -19.75
CA LYS A 706 18.82 18.16 -20.21
C LYS A 706 19.20 18.66 -21.61
N GLY A 707 20.49 18.89 -21.83
CA GLY A 707 21.01 19.44 -23.09
C GLY A 707 20.84 20.95 -23.26
N SER A 708 20.30 21.65 -22.26
CA SER A 708 20.36 23.11 -22.23
C SER A 708 21.76 23.61 -21.88
N GLU A 709 22.13 24.74 -22.47
CA GLU A 709 23.34 25.47 -22.16
C GLU A 709 23.04 26.47 -21.03
N TYR A 710 23.80 26.34 -19.94
CA TYR A 710 23.71 27.22 -18.79
C TYR A 710 25.04 27.24 -18.05
N ALA A 711 25.20 28.22 -17.16
CA ALA A 711 26.27 28.25 -16.16
C ALA A 711 25.66 28.45 -14.79
N ALA A 712 26.08 27.64 -13.82
CA ALA A 712 25.63 27.70 -12.44
C ALA A 712 26.83 27.82 -11.49
N GLU A 713 26.78 28.78 -10.58
CA GLU A 713 27.81 29.00 -9.56
C GLU A 713 27.15 29.35 -8.23
N ALA A 714 27.47 28.62 -7.17
CA ALA A 714 26.99 28.91 -5.82
C ALA A 714 27.97 29.75 -5.03
N PHE A 715 27.46 30.63 -4.19
CA PHE A 715 28.28 31.45 -3.29
C PHE A 715 27.54 31.83 -2.01
N SER A 716 28.31 32.21 -0.99
CA SER A 716 27.81 32.96 0.17
C SER A 716 27.26 34.29 -0.34
N VAL A 717 26.09 34.71 0.14
CA VAL A 717 25.33 35.86 -0.41
C VAL A 717 26.26 37.08 -0.64
N PRO A 718 26.35 37.64 -1.87
CA PRO A 718 27.30 38.70 -2.19
C PRO A 718 26.99 39.97 -1.41
N ALA A 719 28.02 40.76 -1.08
CA ALA A 719 27.84 42.07 -0.43
C ALA A 719 26.94 43.03 -1.24
N GLU A 720 26.89 42.87 -2.57
CA GLU A 720 26.04 43.64 -3.50
C GLU A 720 24.54 43.31 -3.39
N ALA A 721 24.19 42.18 -2.75
CA ALA A 721 22.82 41.84 -2.38
C ALA A 721 22.46 42.38 -0.97
N ALA A 722 23.05 43.51 -0.57
CA ALA A 722 22.87 44.15 0.73
C ALA A 722 21.40 44.44 1.12
N PHE A 723 20.48 44.54 0.16
CA PHE A 723 19.05 44.69 0.46
C PHE A 723 18.41 43.40 1.02
N LEU A 724 19.07 42.24 0.88
CA LEU A 724 18.73 40.98 1.57
C LEU A 724 19.32 40.94 3.00
N GLN A 725 20.27 41.83 3.33
CA GLN A 725 20.94 41.86 4.63
C GLN A 725 20.09 42.60 5.67
N ARG A 726 19.31 41.82 6.42
CA ARG A 726 19.26 42.04 7.88
C ARG A 726 20.06 40.94 8.55
N THR A 727 21.40 41.04 8.49
CA THR A 727 22.40 40.17 9.17
C THR A 727 22.41 38.68 8.77
N VAL A 728 23.05 38.37 7.64
CA VAL A 728 23.38 37.00 7.22
C VAL A 728 24.89 36.80 7.37
N GLU A 729 25.33 36.04 8.38
CA GLU A 729 26.65 35.42 8.41
C GLU A 729 26.46 33.96 7.99
N SER A 730 26.92 33.54 6.80
CA SER A 730 26.94 32.12 6.42
C SER A 730 28.38 31.64 6.21
N GLU A 731 28.73 30.57 6.92
CA GLU A 731 29.88 29.74 6.60
C GLU A 731 29.28 28.56 5.82
N ALA A 732 29.15 28.72 4.50
CA ALA A 732 28.64 27.66 3.65
C ALA A 732 29.82 26.79 3.20
N VAL A 733 29.76 25.49 3.49
CA VAL A 733 30.60 24.47 2.86
C VAL A 733 29.80 23.94 1.68
N PHE A 734 30.32 24.11 0.47
CA PHE A 734 29.62 23.73 -0.76
C PHE A 734 30.05 22.33 -1.20
N GLU A 735 29.11 21.39 -1.24
CA GLU A 735 29.27 20.13 -1.97
C GLU A 735 28.26 20.12 -3.11
N VAL A 736 28.76 20.00 -4.35
CA VAL A 736 27.93 19.74 -5.52
C VAL A 736 27.81 18.23 -5.66
N ASP A 737 26.64 17.70 -5.37
CA ASP A 737 26.35 16.29 -5.59
C ASP A 737 26.03 16.06 -7.07
N THR A 738 26.99 15.48 -7.81
CA THR A 738 26.84 15.10 -9.23
C THR A 738 26.56 13.61 -9.41
N SER A 739 26.19 12.88 -8.36
CA SER A 739 26.01 11.41 -8.40
C SER A 739 24.85 10.97 -9.29
N ALA A 740 23.94 11.89 -9.65
CA ALA A 740 22.87 11.70 -10.62
C ALA A 740 23.38 11.62 -12.07
N LYS A 741 24.25 10.66 -12.39
CA LYS A 741 24.47 10.24 -13.77
C LYS A 741 23.67 8.99 -14.02
N VAL A 742 22.46 9.13 -14.59
CA VAL A 742 21.86 8.01 -15.33
C VAL A 742 22.77 7.77 -16.54
N PRO A 743 23.44 6.61 -16.63
CA PRO A 743 24.41 6.37 -17.69
C PRO A 743 23.74 6.46 -19.08
N GLU A 744 24.36 7.17 -20.02
CA GLU A 744 23.79 7.43 -21.37
C GLU A 744 23.60 6.12 -22.17
N ASP A 745 24.39 5.10 -21.85
CA ASP A 745 24.30 3.75 -22.36
C ASP A 745 23.06 3.00 -21.87
N LEU A 746 22.54 3.31 -20.67
CA LEU A 746 21.25 2.79 -20.21
C LEU A 746 20.12 3.33 -21.09
N LYS A 747 20.14 4.63 -21.41
CA LYS A 747 19.18 5.24 -22.35
C LYS A 747 19.26 4.63 -23.75
N GLN A 748 20.47 4.38 -24.27
CA GLN A 748 20.64 3.84 -25.63
C GLN A 748 20.39 2.33 -25.75
N GLN A 749 20.69 1.52 -24.72
CA GLN A 749 20.33 0.10 -24.73
C GLN A 749 18.83 -0.12 -24.52
N MET A 750 18.17 0.74 -23.74
CA MET A 750 16.72 0.70 -23.55
C MET A 750 15.95 1.16 -24.80
N TRP A 751 16.47 2.12 -25.58
CA TRP A 751 15.85 2.57 -26.84
C TRP A 751 15.91 1.56 -27.99
N ARG A 752 16.76 0.52 -27.90
CA ARG A 752 16.87 -0.54 -28.92
C ARG A 752 15.95 -1.74 -28.66
N ALA A 753 15.27 -1.76 -27.51
CA ALA A 753 14.36 -2.84 -27.11
C ALA A 753 12.86 -2.46 -27.21
N VAL A 754 12.58 -1.18 -27.51
CA VAL A 754 11.29 -0.69 -28.05
C VAL A 754 11.40 -0.68 -29.57
#